data_AF-A0A1G5D4G5-F1
#
_entry.id   AF-A0A1G5D4G5-F1
#
_cell.length_a   1.000
_cell.length_b   1.000
_cell.length_c   1.000
_cell.angle_alpha   90.00
_cell.angle_beta   90.00
_cell.angle_gamma   90.00
#
_symmetry.space_group_name_H-M   'P 1'
#
loop_
_entity.id
_entity.type
_entity.pdbx_description
1 polymer ?
#
loop_
_entity_poly.entity_id
_entity_poly.type
_entity_poly.pdbx_seq_one_letter_code
_entity_poly.pdbx_strand_id
1 'polypeptide(L)'
;MNLLTDSSKNTSSHEHDFSSGWQWFGHFVLRSTGFPFEWLAELRMEQTSLLLNQDSNQERAEIVFEKEFAEKRTKLKYFFDTEDFRQAIFISNPDMYQHIDRYMQHFSASQRPSKVKRIEKKLFSYLQRFCAKNESASFFGPLNYGKVDREEPCYWNGEWDHRSYLQDRESFISYWAVKELIKAVAAEKELSAYVPLHISARTILEKNEIQISSENRIKLPAQLMSILRYIQQYSPCLAEVMEVHSHLAPAQIKKWIDQLISKGILRKEWVIPSTLVHPISMFLKQLRALPDNEVKEKWCSELQELCGIAEQLAEQPITSKIEWVHKLEEKFEQLTGKPSRRGKASLYADRFVYYEDAHGHIKHFTLGNPFIKDLESKMSGVLNLSAAYGEEVWNHYQQLGKNVFERMETVDREGVPFSKFIEQLREHYPDIPTLPSFSLTQHLREMLEEKGSELQQVELSSKSMQIKRSNRSLYALPDLFLQARNTEDLQTGNVQIILAKLHHHLLMNNWMTYFYREKESLETELVQLLEQMDQTDGTTLAGIEVMRRNKAFYDYPSKVIEIAEKPAQGKPSIHLSELVVTTNDEGHLILMRKDSLEQIELYIPLADQVFYLPFAIFSKPMLLHVPISTGKHTPRIVIDGVVYQRERWSFEAEPLDLTFKGLHGLELMKKSEEWRIKEGLPEIIYMKGSNVRKPYFIDFKNYFSLELMQQILMDNDNVMIEEMLPGPNHLWLTSNKGSHSCELRMGVYKIGTKEEEDHV
;
A
#
# COMPACT_ATOMS: atom_id res chain seq x y z
N MET A 1 -26.43 59.81 -5.58
CA MET A 1 -25.54 60.57 -4.67
C MET A 1 -26.01 60.31 -3.25
N ASN A 2 -25.28 59.45 -2.54
CA ASN A 2 -25.19 59.24 -1.07
C ASN A 2 -26.44 58.80 -0.28
N LEU A 3 -26.39 57.96 0.76
CA LEU A 3 -25.43 57.07 1.46
C LEU A 3 -26.34 56.30 2.48
N LEU A 4 -26.40 54.95 2.47
CA LEU A 4 -25.69 53.99 3.35
C LEU A 4 -25.97 54.04 4.87
N THR A 5 -26.45 52.92 5.44
CA THR A 5 -25.85 52.02 6.47
C THR A 5 -26.97 51.13 7.05
N ASP A 6 -27.03 49.80 6.95
CA ASP A 6 -26.11 48.64 7.04
C ASP A 6 -26.16 47.94 8.42
N SER A 7 -26.69 46.70 8.43
CA SER A 7 -26.34 45.62 9.37
C SER A 7 -27.02 44.31 8.94
N SER A 8 -26.41 43.57 8.02
CA SER A 8 -26.69 42.14 7.86
C SER A 8 -25.39 41.36 7.72
N LYS A 9 -25.21 40.43 8.66
CA LYS A 9 -24.11 39.48 8.77
C LYS A 9 -23.91 38.71 7.46
N ASN A 10 -22.72 38.84 6.89
CA ASN A 10 -22.22 38.06 5.78
C ASN A 10 -21.76 36.69 6.31
N THR A 11 -22.47 35.62 5.95
CA THR A 11 -21.92 34.27 5.90
C THR A 11 -21.40 34.06 4.49
N SER A 12 -20.09 34.14 4.31
CA SER A 12 -19.41 33.89 3.03
C SER A 12 -19.45 32.40 2.70
N SER A 13 -20.35 32.02 1.80
CA SER A 13 -20.19 30.83 0.98
C SER A 13 -19.07 31.09 -0.02
N HIS A 14 -17.90 30.49 0.20
CA HIS A 14 -16.84 30.46 -0.80
C HIS A 14 -17.30 29.60 -1.98
N GLU A 15 -17.80 30.22 -3.04
CA GLU A 15 -17.89 29.60 -4.36
C GLU A 15 -16.46 29.35 -4.84
N HIS A 16 -16.03 28.09 -4.82
CA HIS A 16 -14.79 27.67 -5.44
C HIS A 16 -14.90 27.86 -6.96
N ASP A 17 -14.10 28.75 -7.51
CA ASP A 17 -13.92 28.94 -8.95
C ASP A 17 -13.25 27.68 -9.54
N PHE A 18 -14.06 26.76 -10.10
CA PHE A 18 -13.61 25.44 -10.53
C PHE A 18 -12.84 25.54 -11.86
N SER A 19 -11.52 25.67 -11.78
CA SER A 19 -10.66 25.45 -12.95
C SER A 19 -10.63 23.97 -13.36
N SER A 20 -10.63 23.68 -14.66
CA SER A 20 -10.55 22.33 -15.27
C SER A 20 -9.19 21.61 -15.10
N GLY A 21 -8.43 21.97 -14.07
CA GLY A 21 -7.09 21.50 -13.76
C GLY A 21 -7.04 20.39 -12.71
N TRP A 22 -5.82 19.93 -12.41
CA TRP A 22 -5.56 19.00 -11.32
C TRP A 22 -5.69 19.71 -9.97
N GLN A 23 -6.36 19.08 -9.01
CA GLN A 23 -6.55 19.55 -7.65
C GLN A 23 -5.96 18.53 -6.66
N TRP A 24 -5.61 19.02 -5.48
CA TRP A 24 -4.94 18.24 -4.44
C TRP A 24 -5.77 18.22 -3.17
N PHE A 25 -5.81 17.05 -2.52
CA PHE A 25 -6.65 16.79 -1.36
C PHE A 25 -6.19 17.55 -0.11
N GLY A 26 -7.10 17.91 0.80
CA GLY A 26 -6.76 18.71 1.99
C GLY A 26 -5.86 18.02 3.00
N HIS A 27 -5.58 16.73 2.83
CA HIS A 27 -4.91 15.88 3.81
C HIS A 27 -3.83 15.00 3.18
N PHE A 28 -2.81 14.66 3.96
CA PHE A 28 -1.73 13.77 3.51
C PHE A 28 -1.07 13.02 4.65
N VAL A 29 -0.33 11.97 4.25
CA VAL A 29 0.50 11.15 5.13
C VAL A 29 1.96 11.34 4.73
N LEU A 30 2.85 11.57 5.68
CA LEU A 30 4.29 11.57 5.47
C LEU A 30 4.89 10.30 6.07
N ARG A 31 5.51 9.47 5.25
CA ARG A 31 6.13 8.20 5.64
C ARG A 31 7.64 8.43 5.77
N SER A 32 8.25 7.99 6.86
CA SER A 32 9.69 8.20 7.08
C SER A 32 10.42 6.93 7.49
N THR A 33 11.74 6.90 7.34
CA THR A 33 12.60 5.94 8.04
C THR A 33 12.48 6.16 9.55
N GLY A 34 12.56 5.09 10.34
CA GLY A 34 12.64 5.23 11.81
C GLY A 34 14.07 5.19 12.37
N PHE A 35 15.05 4.85 11.54
CA PHE A 35 16.47 4.94 11.88
C PHE A 35 17.14 6.03 11.05
N PRO A 36 18.09 6.77 11.66
CA PRO A 36 18.75 7.89 11.02
C PRO A 36 19.69 7.43 9.91
N PHE A 37 19.78 8.21 8.84
CA PHE A 37 20.68 7.95 7.72
C PHE A 37 22.15 7.93 8.16
N GLU A 38 22.49 8.69 9.20
CA GLU A 38 23.83 8.79 9.77
C GLU A 38 24.42 7.43 10.18
N TRP A 39 23.58 6.44 10.54
CA TRP A 39 24.06 5.08 10.81
C TRP A 39 24.73 4.43 9.60
N LEU A 40 24.28 4.75 8.38
CA LEU A 40 24.95 4.30 7.15
C LEU A 40 26.16 5.16 6.82
N ALA A 41 26.06 6.49 7.00
CA ALA A 41 27.16 7.42 6.73
C ALA A 41 28.39 7.16 7.62
N GLU A 42 28.18 6.79 8.89
CA GLU A 42 29.26 6.49 9.83
C GLU A 42 30.04 5.22 9.49
N LEU A 43 29.47 4.34 8.64
CA LEU A 43 30.10 3.11 8.16
C LEU A 43 30.95 3.31 6.89
N ARG A 44 31.05 4.54 6.36
CA ARG A 44 31.88 4.86 5.19
C ARG A 44 33.36 4.79 5.51
N MET A 45 34.10 4.19 4.59
CA MET A 45 35.54 3.96 4.60
C MET A 45 36.26 5.19 4.01
N GLU A 46 36.12 6.35 4.66
CA GLU A 46 36.56 7.65 4.15
C GLU A 46 38.09 7.71 3.96
N GLN A 47 38.87 7.13 4.89
CA GLN A 47 40.33 7.13 4.79
C GLN A 47 40.82 6.23 3.65
N THR A 48 40.23 5.04 3.55
CA THR A 48 40.53 4.09 2.47
C THR A 48 40.18 4.69 1.11
N SER A 49 38.99 5.28 0.99
CA SER A 49 38.50 5.87 -0.26
C SER A 49 39.40 7.02 -0.73
N LEU A 50 39.90 7.85 0.22
CA LEU A 50 40.86 8.92 -0.09
C LEU A 50 42.17 8.37 -0.68
N LEU A 51 42.72 7.29 -0.11
CA LEU A 51 43.97 6.69 -0.58
C LEU A 51 43.83 6.03 -1.95
N LEU A 52 42.68 5.39 -2.22
CA LEU A 52 42.37 4.81 -3.53
C LEU A 52 42.35 5.88 -4.64
N ASN A 53 41.90 7.11 -4.33
CA ASN A 53 41.85 8.21 -5.27
C ASN A 53 43.18 8.94 -5.50
N GLN A 54 44.20 8.69 -4.65
CA GLN A 54 45.49 9.40 -4.68
C GLN A 54 46.63 8.58 -5.29
N ASP A 55 46.36 7.45 -5.95
CA ASP A 55 47.38 6.48 -6.41
C ASP A 55 48.42 6.17 -5.32
N SER A 56 47.93 5.97 -4.09
CA SER A 56 48.78 5.73 -2.92
C SER A 56 49.43 4.34 -2.95
N ASN A 57 50.56 4.18 -2.25
CA ASN A 57 51.21 2.88 -2.05
C ASN A 57 50.20 1.83 -1.54
N GLN A 58 50.07 0.72 -2.28
CA GLN A 58 49.13 -0.37 -2.00
C GLN A 58 49.28 -0.94 -0.59
N GLU A 59 50.50 -1.09 -0.08
CA GLU A 59 50.74 -1.59 1.27
C GLU A 59 50.16 -0.64 2.34
N ARG A 60 50.32 0.66 2.12
CA ARG A 60 49.74 1.68 3.01
C ARG A 60 48.21 1.66 2.95
N ALA A 61 47.63 1.51 1.76
CA ALA A 61 46.18 1.43 1.58
C ALA A 61 45.58 0.19 2.27
N GLU A 62 46.27 -0.96 2.20
CA GLU A 62 45.84 -2.20 2.86
C GLU A 62 45.83 -2.04 4.39
N ILE A 63 46.90 -1.47 4.95
CA ILE A 63 47.00 -1.23 6.40
C ILE A 63 45.88 -0.30 6.88
N VAL A 64 45.59 0.77 6.11
CA VAL A 64 44.52 1.71 6.44
C VAL A 64 43.14 1.06 6.30
N PHE A 65 42.93 0.26 5.25
CA PHE A 65 41.69 -0.49 5.06
C PHE A 65 41.41 -1.42 6.25
N GLU A 66 42.37 -2.27 6.64
CA GLU A 66 42.18 -3.24 7.73
C GLU A 66 41.89 -2.54 9.06
N LYS A 67 42.57 -1.42 9.34
CA LYS A 67 42.33 -0.61 10.53
C LYS A 67 40.93 0.01 10.51
N GLU A 68 40.58 0.72 9.44
CA GLU A 68 39.29 1.40 9.30
C GLU A 68 38.15 0.37 9.30
N PHE A 69 38.34 -0.79 8.67
CA PHE A 69 37.35 -1.86 8.61
C PHE A 69 37.06 -2.43 10.00
N ALA A 70 38.09 -2.67 10.81
CA ALA A 70 37.93 -3.10 12.21
C ALA A 70 37.17 -2.05 13.05
N GLU A 71 37.43 -0.76 12.83
CA GLU A 71 36.69 0.35 13.45
C GLU A 71 35.20 0.33 13.02
N LYS A 72 34.92 0.22 11.72
CA LYS A 72 33.54 0.18 11.21
C LYS A 72 32.78 -1.06 11.65
N ARG A 73 33.45 -2.22 11.77
CA ARG A 73 32.83 -3.44 12.33
C ARG A 73 32.47 -3.28 13.80
N THR A 74 33.30 -2.59 14.58
CA THR A 74 33.00 -2.27 15.98
C THR A 74 31.78 -1.35 16.07
N LYS A 75 31.69 -0.37 15.18
CA LYS A 75 30.50 0.51 15.08
C LYS A 75 29.25 -0.26 14.66
N LEU A 76 29.36 -1.14 13.67
CA LEU A 76 28.27 -2.00 13.21
C LEU A 76 27.77 -2.92 14.33
N LYS A 77 28.68 -3.49 15.13
CA LYS A 77 28.34 -4.24 16.34
C LYS A 77 27.54 -3.38 17.31
N TYR A 78 27.97 -2.14 17.58
CA TYR A 78 27.23 -1.23 18.45
C TYR A 78 25.80 -1.01 17.95
N PHE A 79 25.60 -0.72 16.65
CA PHE A 79 24.25 -0.56 16.07
C PHE A 79 23.39 -1.80 16.24
N PHE A 80 23.94 -3.00 15.98
CA PHE A 80 23.22 -4.26 16.14
C PHE A 80 22.83 -4.57 17.59
N ASP A 81 23.54 -3.99 18.56
CA ASP A 81 23.31 -4.19 19.99
C ASP A 81 22.31 -3.20 20.60
N THR A 82 21.96 -2.14 19.85
CA THR A 82 20.98 -1.16 20.32
C THR A 82 19.60 -1.80 20.53
N GLU A 83 18.90 -1.31 21.54
CA GLU A 83 17.54 -1.73 21.88
C GLU A 83 16.59 -1.62 20.67
N ASP A 84 16.60 -0.47 20.00
CA ASP A 84 15.77 -0.21 18.83
C ASP A 84 16.06 -1.19 17.69
N PHE A 85 17.33 -1.45 17.36
CA PHE A 85 17.67 -2.36 16.27
C PHE A 85 17.25 -3.80 16.59
N ARG A 86 17.49 -4.25 17.83
CA ARG A 86 17.07 -5.57 18.31
C ARG A 86 15.54 -5.73 18.24
N GLN A 87 14.78 -4.71 18.65
CA GLN A 87 13.32 -4.71 18.52
C GLN A 87 12.87 -4.71 17.06
N ALA A 88 13.45 -3.87 16.21
CA ALA A 88 13.07 -3.79 14.80
C ALA A 88 13.31 -5.11 14.06
N ILE A 89 14.44 -5.79 14.34
CA ILE A 89 14.71 -7.13 13.83
C ILE A 89 13.66 -8.13 14.33
N PHE A 90 13.39 -8.16 15.64
CA PHE A 90 12.44 -9.11 16.21
C PHE A 90 11.03 -8.94 15.63
N ILE A 91 10.54 -7.70 15.53
CA ILE A 91 9.21 -7.40 14.96
C ILE A 91 9.16 -7.71 13.46
N SER A 92 10.23 -7.40 12.73
CA SER A 92 10.29 -7.66 11.28
C SER A 92 10.43 -9.15 10.96
N ASN A 93 11.23 -9.87 11.75
CA ASN A 93 11.54 -11.29 11.60
C ASN A 93 12.11 -11.90 12.90
N PRO A 94 11.27 -12.52 13.76
CA PRO A 94 11.70 -13.12 15.02
C PRO A 94 12.82 -14.15 14.87
N ASP A 95 12.83 -14.93 13.78
CA ASP A 95 13.87 -15.94 13.53
C ASP A 95 15.26 -15.31 13.32
N MET A 96 15.30 -14.05 12.86
CA MET A 96 16.55 -13.29 12.70
C MET A 96 17.11 -12.76 14.03
N TYR A 97 16.29 -12.64 15.07
CA TYR A 97 16.73 -12.10 16.36
C TYR A 97 17.87 -12.91 16.98
N GLN A 98 17.75 -14.24 17.00
CA GLN A 98 18.76 -15.15 17.55
C GLN A 98 20.12 -15.07 16.83
N HIS A 99 20.17 -14.49 15.63
CA HIS A 99 21.42 -14.27 14.93
C HIS A 99 22.20 -13.08 15.50
N ILE A 100 21.55 -12.11 16.15
CA ILE A 100 22.22 -10.99 16.81
C ILE A 100 23.06 -11.52 17.98
N ASP A 101 22.50 -12.34 18.87
CA ASP A 101 23.24 -12.86 20.03
C ASP A 101 24.41 -13.75 19.60
N ARG A 102 24.19 -14.59 18.57
CA ARG A 102 25.27 -15.39 17.96
C ARG A 102 26.36 -14.52 17.34
N TYR A 103 26.00 -13.38 16.75
CA TYR A 103 26.98 -12.42 16.25
C TYR A 103 27.77 -11.80 17.40
N MET A 104 27.11 -11.37 18.48
CA MET A 104 27.78 -10.78 19.65
C MET A 104 28.75 -11.75 20.32
N GLN A 105 28.35 -13.01 20.51
CA GLN A 105 29.18 -14.04 21.15
C GLN A 105 30.47 -14.36 20.39
N HIS A 106 30.45 -14.27 19.06
CA HIS A 106 31.57 -14.62 18.20
C HIS A 106 32.24 -13.39 17.56
N PHE A 107 31.88 -12.18 18.00
CA PHE A 107 32.42 -10.96 17.43
C PHE A 107 33.89 -10.76 17.85
N SER A 108 34.70 -10.45 16.85
CA SER A 108 36.04 -9.88 17.00
C SER A 108 36.17 -8.78 15.95
N ALA A 109 36.80 -7.65 16.28
CA ALA A 109 36.94 -6.53 15.35
C ALA A 109 37.82 -6.90 14.15
N SER A 110 38.94 -7.60 14.39
CA SER A 110 39.92 -7.98 13.38
C SER A 110 39.67 -9.35 12.74
N GLN A 111 39.02 -10.28 13.46
CA GLN A 111 38.73 -11.61 12.91
C GLN A 111 37.28 -11.68 12.40
N ARG A 112 37.12 -12.12 11.15
CA ARG A 112 35.80 -12.24 10.50
C ARG A 112 35.60 -13.61 9.83
N PRO A 113 35.43 -14.70 10.61
CA PRO A 113 35.16 -16.02 10.05
C PRO A 113 33.90 -16.04 9.16
N SER A 114 33.83 -16.95 8.19
CA SER A 114 32.74 -17.00 7.20
C SER A 114 31.32 -17.06 7.81
N LYS A 115 31.18 -17.71 8.98
CA LYS A 115 29.90 -17.78 9.71
C LYS A 115 29.48 -16.40 10.25
N VAL A 116 30.42 -15.65 10.82
CA VAL A 116 30.19 -14.28 11.33
C VAL A 116 29.88 -13.35 10.15
N LYS A 117 30.68 -13.41 9.09
CA LYS A 117 30.45 -12.66 7.83
C LYS A 117 29.04 -12.86 7.29
N ARG A 118 28.56 -14.11 7.22
CA ARG A 118 27.21 -14.42 6.72
C ARG A 118 26.10 -13.79 7.59
N ILE A 119 26.25 -13.81 8.91
CA ILE A 119 25.29 -13.18 9.82
C ILE A 119 25.33 -11.65 9.65
N GLU A 120 26.54 -11.08 9.63
CA GLU A 120 26.76 -9.64 9.49
C GLU A 120 26.14 -9.09 8.21
N LYS A 121 26.33 -9.75 7.06
CA LYS A 121 25.68 -9.39 5.79
C LYS A 121 24.14 -9.39 5.88
N LYS A 122 23.56 -10.40 6.54
CA LYS A 122 22.10 -10.48 6.74
C LYS A 122 21.61 -9.34 7.61
N LEU A 123 22.26 -9.07 8.75
CA LEU A 123 21.87 -7.97 9.63
C LEU A 123 22.06 -6.59 8.96
N PHE A 124 23.13 -6.41 8.20
CA PHE A 124 23.33 -5.19 7.41
C PHE A 124 22.22 -4.96 6.38
N SER A 125 21.68 -6.02 5.75
CA SER A 125 20.55 -5.90 4.83
C SER A 125 19.28 -5.32 5.49
N TYR A 126 19.10 -5.53 6.80
CA TYR A 126 18.03 -4.88 7.57
C TYR A 126 18.42 -3.45 7.97
N LEU A 127 19.66 -3.23 8.40
CA LEU A 127 20.16 -1.90 8.77
C LEU A 127 19.96 -0.88 7.63
N GLN A 128 20.43 -1.20 6.42
CA GLN A 128 20.25 -0.32 5.27
C GLN A 128 18.77 -0.08 4.94
N ARG A 129 17.93 -1.10 5.12
CA ARG A 129 16.49 -0.98 4.87
C ARG A 129 15.83 -0.02 5.85
N PHE A 130 16.21 -0.08 7.12
CA PHE A 130 15.63 0.76 8.16
C PHE A 130 16.12 2.22 8.10
N CYS A 131 17.31 2.47 7.55
CA CYS A 131 17.89 3.82 7.46
C CYS A 131 17.66 4.53 6.12
N ALA A 132 17.40 3.79 5.03
CA ALA A 132 17.32 4.36 3.69
C ALA A 132 15.99 4.11 2.97
N LYS A 133 15.04 3.38 3.56
CA LYS A 133 13.77 3.06 2.89
C LYS A 133 12.59 3.43 3.77
N ASN A 134 11.66 4.19 3.19
CA ASN A 134 10.40 4.60 3.81
C ASN A 134 9.46 3.39 3.90
N GLU A 135 9.74 2.53 4.87
CA GLU A 135 8.87 1.45 5.27
C GLU A 135 7.65 2.02 5.99
N SER A 136 6.59 1.24 6.10
CA SER A 136 5.43 1.62 6.93
C SER A 136 5.08 0.46 7.82
N ALA A 137 5.95 0.23 8.80
CA ALA A 137 5.89 -0.90 9.71
C ALA A 137 6.48 -0.47 11.04
N SER A 138 5.65 -0.46 12.09
CA SER A 138 6.06 -0.12 13.46
C SER A 138 6.85 1.20 13.53
N PHE A 139 7.67 1.37 14.56
CA PHE A 139 8.47 2.57 14.80
C PHE A 139 9.65 2.74 13.85
N PHE A 140 10.02 1.71 13.10
CA PHE A 140 11.13 1.77 12.13
C PHE A 140 10.66 2.20 10.72
N GLY A 141 9.36 2.46 10.57
CA GLY A 141 8.76 3.15 9.44
C GLY A 141 7.50 3.89 9.89
N PRO A 142 7.63 4.92 10.76
CA PRO A 142 6.48 5.58 11.34
C PRO A 142 5.72 6.43 10.31
N LEU A 143 4.44 6.67 10.58
CA LEU A 143 3.58 7.53 9.78
C LEU A 143 3.40 8.86 10.49
N ASN A 144 3.51 9.95 9.74
CA ASN A 144 3.21 11.30 10.18
C ASN A 144 2.09 11.88 9.32
N TYR A 145 1.51 12.98 9.76
CA TYR A 145 0.31 13.53 9.15
C TYR A 145 0.37 15.03 9.00
N GLY A 146 -0.35 15.53 8.01
CA GLY A 146 -0.51 16.97 7.82
C GLY A 146 -1.71 17.31 6.97
N LYS A 147 -1.93 18.61 6.82
CA LYS A 147 -3.05 19.17 6.06
C LYS A 147 -2.63 20.35 5.20
N VAL A 148 -3.52 20.74 4.31
CA VAL A 148 -3.39 21.95 3.50
C VAL A 148 -4.05 23.11 4.22
N ASP A 149 -3.40 24.26 4.20
CA ASP A 149 -4.00 25.54 4.57
C ASP A 149 -3.72 26.56 3.46
N ARG A 150 -4.77 26.98 2.76
CA ARG A 150 -4.63 27.96 1.66
C ARG A 150 -4.47 29.41 2.15
N GLU A 151 -4.60 29.65 3.45
CA GLU A 151 -4.31 30.94 4.06
C GLU A 151 -2.87 31.02 4.62
N GLU A 152 -2.15 29.89 4.72
CA GLU A 152 -0.75 29.86 5.14
C GLU A 152 0.16 30.45 4.04
N PRO A 153 0.85 31.59 4.29
CA PRO A 153 1.68 32.25 3.29
C PRO A 153 3.04 31.58 3.07
N CYS A 154 3.52 30.76 4.01
CA CYS A 154 4.75 30.00 3.83
C CYS A 154 4.52 28.76 2.94
N TYR A 155 5.59 28.22 2.34
CA TYR A 155 5.48 27.00 1.52
C TYR A 155 5.00 25.80 2.35
N TRP A 156 5.46 25.73 3.60
CA TRP A 156 4.92 24.87 4.66
C TRP A 156 5.18 25.50 6.03
N ASN A 157 4.52 24.98 7.05
CA ASN A 157 4.70 25.33 8.46
C ASN A 157 4.52 24.08 9.32
N GLY A 158 5.26 23.93 10.42
CA GLY A 158 5.06 22.79 11.30
C GLY A 158 5.95 22.73 12.53
N GLU A 159 5.57 21.84 13.44
CA GLU A 159 6.17 21.60 14.74
C GLU A 159 6.43 20.11 14.94
N TRP A 160 7.59 19.80 15.52
CA TRP A 160 8.08 18.45 15.79
C TRP A 160 8.34 18.30 17.28
N ASP A 161 8.22 17.09 17.80
CA ASP A 161 8.86 16.77 19.07
C ASP A 161 10.37 16.59 18.85
N HIS A 162 11.19 17.46 19.46
CA HIS A 162 12.65 17.35 19.42
C HIS A 162 13.22 16.39 20.47
N ARG A 163 12.41 15.89 21.39
CA ARG A 163 12.83 15.00 22.49
C ARG A 163 12.48 13.53 22.22
N SER A 164 11.53 13.27 21.33
CA SER A 164 11.10 11.94 20.91
C SER A 164 11.09 11.83 19.38
N TYR A 165 11.19 10.61 18.85
CA TYR A 165 11.03 10.33 17.42
C TYR A 165 9.67 9.67 17.09
N LEU A 166 8.81 9.46 18.11
CA LEU A 166 7.45 8.94 18.00
C LEU A 166 6.52 9.71 18.94
N GLN A 167 5.24 9.81 18.55
CA GLN A 167 4.15 10.23 19.43
C GLN A 167 3.42 9.04 20.02
N ASP A 168 3.07 8.07 19.18
CA ASP A 168 2.27 6.90 19.56
C ASP A 168 2.87 5.63 18.94
N ARG A 169 2.70 4.50 19.62
CA ARG A 169 3.02 3.17 19.11
C ARG A 169 2.02 2.19 19.67
N GLU A 170 1.38 1.41 18.81
CA GLU A 170 0.33 0.48 19.21
C GLU A 170 0.57 -0.91 18.62
N SER A 171 0.16 -1.92 19.38
CA SER A 171 0.16 -3.32 18.95
C SER A 171 -1.26 -3.77 18.65
N PHE A 172 -1.43 -4.51 17.56
CA PHE A 172 -2.72 -4.93 17.05
C PHE A 172 -2.72 -6.45 16.87
N ILE A 173 -3.85 -7.09 17.16
CA ILE A 173 -4.06 -8.50 16.83
C ILE A 173 -4.39 -8.60 15.34
N SER A 174 -3.66 -9.44 14.61
CA SER A 174 -3.86 -9.61 13.18
C SER A 174 -5.27 -10.13 12.86
N TYR A 175 -5.88 -9.60 11.80
CA TYR A 175 -7.28 -9.90 11.43
C TYR A 175 -7.54 -11.41 11.28
N TRP A 176 -6.56 -12.16 10.78
CA TRP A 176 -6.68 -13.61 10.64
C TRP A 176 -6.72 -14.36 11.97
N ALA A 177 -5.95 -13.89 12.96
CA ALA A 177 -5.95 -14.49 14.29
C ALA A 177 -7.32 -14.29 14.92
N VAL A 178 -7.91 -13.10 14.74
CA VAL A 178 -9.29 -12.84 15.17
C VAL A 178 -10.30 -13.75 14.46
N LYS A 179 -10.18 -13.97 13.14
CA LYS A 179 -11.04 -14.95 12.44
C LYS A 179 -10.91 -16.37 13.02
N GLU A 180 -9.71 -16.81 13.40
CA GLU A 180 -9.53 -18.15 14.01
C GLU A 180 -10.08 -18.21 15.44
N LEU A 181 -9.94 -17.15 16.23
CA LEU A 181 -10.57 -17.04 17.55
C LEU A 181 -12.10 -17.11 17.45
N ILE A 182 -12.70 -16.39 16.51
CA ILE A 182 -14.15 -16.43 16.25
C ILE A 182 -14.61 -17.84 15.89
N LYS A 183 -13.85 -18.56 15.04
CA LYS A 183 -14.16 -19.96 14.69
C LYS A 183 -14.09 -20.89 15.89
N ALA A 184 -13.12 -20.69 16.79
CA ALA A 184 -12.99 -21.49 18.01
C ALA A 184 -14.20 -21.29 18.93
N VAL A 185 -14.62 -20.04 19.15
CA VAL A 185 -15.85 -19.72 19.91
C VAL A 185 -17.08 -20.33 19.22
N ALA A 186 -17.15 -20.31 17.89
CA ALA A 186 -18.31 -20.82 17.14
C ALA A 186 -18.45 -22.34 17.22
N ALA A 187 -17.35 -23.03 17.50
CA ALA A 187 -17.30 -24.48 17.66
C ALA A 187 -17.76 -24.96 19.04
N GLU A 188 -17.83 -24.07 20.04
CA GLU A 188 -18.32 -24.41 21.38
C GLU A 188 -19.79 -24.81 21.32
N LYS A 189 -20.13 -25.92 21.97
CA LYS A 189 -21.47 -26.51 21.85
C LYS A 189 -22.55 -25.54 22.35
N GLU A 190 -22.32 -24.92 23.49
CA GLU A 190 -23.20 -23.98 24.17
C GLU A 190 -23.37 -22.68 23.38
N LEU A 191 -22.35 -22.25 22.64
CA LEU A 191 -22.36 -21.00 21.88
C LEU A 191 -22.81 -21.20 20.43
N SER A 192 -22.66 -22.42 19.89
CA SER A 192 -23.00 -22.78 18.51
C SER A 192 -24.47 -22.50 18.16
N ALA A 193 -25.36 -22.47 19.16
CA ALA A 193 -26.77 -22.17 18.99
C ALA A 193 -27.02 -20.69 18.63
N TYR A 194 -26.14 -19.78 19.06
CA TYR A 194 -26.25 -18.34 18.88
C TYR A 194 -25.48 -17.81 17.66
N VAL A 195 -24.73 -18.67 16.96
CA VAL A 195 -23.97 -18.27 15.78
C VAL A 195 -24.95 -17.84 14.66
N PRO A 196 -24.83 -16.60 14.14
CA PRO A 196 -25.69 -16.08 13.08
C PRO A 196 -25.66 -16.91 11.79
N LEU A 197 -26.79 -16.92 11.11
CA LEU A 197 -26.95 -17.44 9.76
C LEU A 197 -26.91 -16.28 8.76
N HIS A 198 -26.23 -16.51 7.64
CA HIS A 198 -26.07 -15.51 6.59
C HIS A 198 -26.24 -16.13 5.22
N ILE A 199 -26.89 -15.40 4.31
CA ILE A 199 -26.84 -15.72 2.87
C ILE A 199 -25.42 -15.48 2.38
N SER A 200 -24.88 -16.45 1.65
CA SER A 200 -23.60 -16.34 0.95
C SER A 200 -23.65 -15.20 -0.06
N ALA A 201 -22.59 -14.39 -0.17
CA ALA A 201 -22.53 -13.27 -1.12
C ALA A 201 -22.70 -13.70 -2.59
N ARG A 202 -22.56 -14.99 -2.90
CA ARG A 202 -22.79 -15.58 -4.23
C ARG A 202 -24.25 -15.96 -4.50
N THR A 203 -25.14 -15.83 -3.51
CA THR A 203 -26.54 -16.26 -3.64
C THR A 203 -27.49 -15.06 -3.61
N ILE A 204 -28.29 -14.91 -4.66
CA ILE A 204 -29.42 -13.98 -4.70
C ILE A 204 -30.70 -14.69 -4.29
N LEU A 205 -31.53 -13.98 -3.54
CA LEU A 205 -32.91 -14.37 -3.29
C LEU A 205 -33.84 -13.65 -4.28
N GLU A 206 -34.45 -14.41 -5.17
CA GLU A 206 -35.48 -13.91 -6.10
C GLU A 206 -36.88 -14.06 -5.48
N LYS A 207 -37.92 -13.75 -6.26
CA LYS A 207 -39.31 -13.87 -5.78
C LYS A 207 -39.67 -15.30 -5.32
N ASN A 208 -39.28 -16.32 -6.08
CA ASN A 208 -39.65 -17.73 -5.80
C ASN A 208 -38.47 -18.73 -6.00
N GLU A 209 -37.27 -18.24 -6.21
CA GLU A 209 -36.08 -19.06 -6.49
C GLU A 209 -34.83 -18.41 -5.89
N ILE A 210 -33.75 -19.18 -5.84
CA ILE A 210 -32.42 -18.64 -5.56
C ILE A 210 -31.56 -18.72 -6.79
N GLN A 211 -30.69 -17.72 -6.97
CA GLN A 211 -29.69 -17.72 -8.02
C GLN A 211 -28.30 -17.88 -7.40
N ILE A 212 -27.57 -18.93 -7.76
CA ILE A 212 -26.20 -19.21 -7.27
C ILE A 212 -25.15 -18.80 -8.30
N SER A 213 -25.51 -18.92 -9.58
CA SER A 213 -24.75 -18.41 -10.73
C SER A 213 -25.74 -18.02 -11.83
N SER A 214 -25.23 -17.42 -12.91
CA SER A 214 -26.04 -17.02 -14.07
C SER A 214 -26.91 -18.15 -14.62
N GLU A 215 -26.41 -19.39 -14.57
CA GLU A 215 -27.05 -20.57 -15.16
C GLU A 215 -27.71 -21.48 -14.11
N ASN A 216 -27.43 -21.27 -12.82
CA ASN A 216 -27.93 -22.12 -11.75
C ASN A 216 -28.98 -21.39 -10.91
N ARG A 217 -30.24 -21.57 -11.31
CA ARG A 217 -31.44 -21.12 -10.59
C ARG A 217 -32.12 -22.32 -9.96
N ILE A 218 -32.41 -22.22 -8.67
CA ILE A 218 -33.05 -23.29 -7.91
C ILE A 218 -34.37 -22.78 -7.34
N LYS A 219 -35.48 -23.31 -7.86
CA LYS A 219 -36.80 -23.09 -7.26
C LYS A 219 -36.86 -23.75 -5.89
N LEU A 220 -37.27 -22.98 -4.88
CA LEU A 220 -37.41 -23.46 -3.52
C LEU A 220 -38.87 -23.32 -3.05
N PRO A 221 -39.34 -24.16 -2.13
CA PRO A 221 -40.65 -24.01 -1.52
C PRO A 221 -40.83 -22.61 -0.90
N ALA A 222 -42.05 -22.06 -0.96
CA ALA A 222 -42.35 -20.72 -0.45
C ALA A 222 -41.96 -20.54 1.03
N GLN A 223 -42.13 -21.60 1.84
CA GLN A 223 -41.72 -21.60 3.24
C GLN A 223 -40.20 -21.43 3.40
N LEU A 224 -39.41 -22.08 2.54
CA LEU A 224 -37.95 -21.97 2.58
C LEU A 224 -37.49 -20.60 2.08
N MET A 225 -38.14 -20.04 1.05
CA MET A 225 -37.88 -18.67 0.60
C MET A 225 -38.18 -17.63 1.70
N SER A 226 -39.26 -17.84 2.46
CA SER A 226 -39.59 -16.98 3.61
C SER A 226 -38.51 -17.03 4.68
N ILE A 227 -37.99 -18.22 5.01
CA ILE A 227 -36.85 -18.38 5.92
C ILE A 227 -35.60 -17.65 5.41
N LEU A 228 -35.26 -17.83 4.13
CA LEU A 228 -34.08 -17.20 3.54
C LEU A 228 -34.16 -15.67 3.57
N ARG A 229 -35.33 -15.09 3.31
CA ARG A 229 -35.54 -13.63 3.40
C ARG A 229 -35.39 -13.12 4.83
N TYR A 230 -35.95 -13.84 5.81
CA TYR A 230 -35.76 -13.52 7.22
C TYR A 230 -34.27 -13.57 7.59
N ILE A 231 -33.54 -14.58 7.09
CA ILE A 231 -32.08 -14.68 7.30
C ILE A 231 -31.33 -13.51 6.66
N GLN A 232 -31.66 -13.14 5.42
CA GLN A 232 -31.03 -12.03 4.73
C GLN A 232 -31.22 -10.71 5.49
N GLN A 233 -32.41 -10.48 6.04
CA GLN A 233 -32.78 -9.23 6.69
C GLN A 233 -32.19 -9.09 8.09
N TYR A 234 -32.18 -10.15 8.89
CA TYR A 234 -31.88 -10.05 10.33
C TYR A 234 -30.59 -10.75 10.76
N SER A 235 -29.99 -11.57 9.89
CA SER A 235 -28.86 -12.45 10.25
C SER A 235 -29.07 -13.20 11.59
N PRO A 236 -30.21 -13.90 11.74
CA PRO A 236 -30.61 -14.54 12.99
C PRO A 236 -29.80 -15.81 13.26
N CYS A 237 -29.80 -16.27 14.51
CA CYS A 237 -29.39 -17.62 14.86
C CYS A 237 -30.50 -18.65 14.55
N LEU A 238 -30.18 -19.95 14.65
CA LEU A 238 -31.14 -21.01 14.31
C LEU A 238 -32.40 -20.99 15.21
N ALA A 239 -32.26 -20.63 16.48
CA ALA A 239 -33.38 -20.58 17.42
C ALA A 239 -34.39 -19.48 17.03
N GLU A 240 -33.92 -18.29 16.67
CA GLU A 240 -34.76 -17.17 16.23
C GLU A 240 -35.51 -17.51 14.93
N VAL A 241 -34.85 -18.22 13.98
CA VAL A 241 -35.52 -18.74 12.79
C VAL A 241 -36.64 -19.72 13.17
N MET A 242 -36.40 -20.62 14.12
CA MET A 242 -37.43 -21.57 14.57
C MET A 242 -38.60 -20.88 15.28
N GLU A 243 -38.34 -19.82 16.04
CA GLU A 243 -39.35 -19.05 16.75
C GLU A 243 -40.28 -18.31 15.78
N VAL A 244 -39.71 -17.56 14.84
CA VAL A 244 -40.47 -16.80 13.82
C VAL A 244 -41.22 -17.73 12.87
N HIS A 245 -40.66 -18.90 12.56
CA HIS A 245 -41.28 -19.90 11.69
C HIS A 245 -41.89 -21.09 12.47
N SER A 246 -42.46 -20.82 13.66
CA SER A 246 -43.03 -21.83 14.57
C SER A 246 -44.16 -22.70 14.02
N HIS A 247 -44.76 -22.30 12.90
CA HIS A 247 -45.75 -23.10 12.15
C HIS A 247 -45.13 -24.31 11.43
N LEU A 248 -43.79 -24.38 11.33
CA LEU A 248 -43.06 -25.51 10.75
C LEU A 248 -42.42 -26.37 11.85
N ALA A 249 -42.30 -27.67 11.60
CA ALA A 249 -41.61 -28.56 12.53
C ALA A 249 -40.12 -28.17 12.69
N PRO A 250 -39.59 -27.99 13.92
CA PRO A 250 -38.19 -27.58 14.13
C PRO A 250 -37.17 -28.50 13.46
N ALA A 251 -37.41 -29.82 13.46
CA ALA A 251 -36.56 -30.80 12.78
C ALA A 251 -36.47 -30.55 11.27
N GLN A 252 -37.56 -30.08 10.65
CA GLN A 252 -37.61 -29.76 9.23
C GLN A 252 -36.79 -28.50 8.93
N ILE A 253 -36.93 -27.43 9.72
CA ILE A 253 -36.14 -26.20 9.58
C ILE A 253 -34.65 -26.53 9.69
N LYS A 254 -34.25 -27.24 10.75
CA LYS A 254 -32.85 -27.63 10.96
C LYS A 254 -32.29 -28.41 9.77
N LYS A 255 -33.05 -29.39 9.26
CA LYS A 255 -32.64 -30.19 8.08
C LYS A 255 -32.42 -29.30 6.85
N TRP A 256 -33.30 -28.33 6.59
CA TRP A 256 -33.12 -27.39 5.47
C TRP A 256 -31.91 -26.50 5.66
N ILE A 257 -31.72 -25.92 6.84
CA ILE A 257 -30.57 -25.06 7.12
C ILE A 257 -29.26 -25.83 6.96
N ASP A 258 -29.15 -27.03 7.55
CA ASP A 258 -27.97 -27.89 7.43
C ASP A 258 -27.65 -28.23 5.96
N GLN A 259 -28.69 -28.53 5.16
CA GLN A 259 -28.54 -28.76 3.71
C GLN A 259 -28.04 -27.52 2.96
N LEU A 260 -28.59 -26.34 3.25
CA LEU A 260 -28.18 -25.09 2.61
C LEU A 260 -26.76 -24.67 3.00
N ILE A 261 -26.35 -24.91 4.25
CA ILE A 261 -24.97 -24.71 4.69
C ILE A 261 -24.02 -25.66 3.95
N SER A 262 -24.37 -26.95 3.83
CA SER A 262 -23.55 -27.94 3.12
C SER A 262 -23.36 -27.62 1.64
N LYS A 263 -24.33 -26.91 1.03
CA LYS A 263 -24.27 -26.43 -0.35
C LYS A 263 -23.59 -25.07 -0.51
N GLY A 264 -23.15 -24.44 0.59
CA GLY A 264 -22.51 -23.13 0.58
C GLY A 264 -23.45 -21.95 0.26
N ILE A 265 -24.76 -22.17 0.31
CA ILE A 265 -25.81 -21.14 0.13
C ILE A 265 -25.94 -20.31 1.41
N LEU A 266 -25.90 -20.99 2.56
CA LEU A 266 -25.85 -20.35 3.87
C LEU A 266 -24.45 -20.47 4.48
N ARG A 267 -24.07 -19.45 5.24
CA ARG A 267 -22.92 -19.46 6.15
C ARG A 267 -23.45 -19.38 7.58
N LYS A 268 -22.80 -20.09 8.49
CA LYS A 268 -23.05 -20.05 9.93
C LYS A 268 -21.78 -19.57 10.62
N GLU A 269 -21.64 -18.26 10.78
CA GLU A 269 -20.44 -17.62 11.31
C GLU A 269 -20.78 -16.22 11.85
N TRP A 270 -19.98 -15.70 12.78
CA TRP A 270 -20.03 -14.27 13.10
C TRP A 270 -19.28 -13.47 12.03
N VAL A 271 -19.99 -12.55 11.38
CA VAL A 271 -19.40 -11.65 10.39
C VAL A 271 -18.80 -10.44 11.09
N ILE A 272 -17.47 -10.30 10.98
CA ILE A 272 -16.73 -9.11 11.43
C ILE A 272 -16.12 -8.44 10.20
N PRO A 273 -16.48 -7.16 9.90
CA PRO A 273 -15.98 -6.46 8.73
C PRO A 273 -14.45 -6.42 8.68
N SER A 274 -13.89 -6.65 7.50
CA SER A 274 -12.45 -6.54 7.23
C SER A 274 -11.91 -5.12 7.37
N THR A 275 -12.79 -4.13 7.34
CA THR A 275 -12.50 -2.70 7.42
C THR A 275 -12.17 -2.21 8.84
N LEU A 276 -12.41 -3.02 9.87
CA LEU A 276 -12.15 -2.62 11.25
C LEU A 276 -10.67 -2.75 11.63
N VAL A 277 -10.15 -1.74 12.33
CA VAL A 277 -8.80 -1.78 12.93
C VAL A 277 -8.75 -2.82 14.04
N HIS A 278 -9.75 -2.78 14.94
CA HIS A 278 -9.86 -3.58 16.17
C HIS A 278 -11.03 -4.57 16.10
N PRO A 279 -10.95 -5.60 15.22
CA PRO A 279 -12.06 -6.53 14.99
C PRO A 279 -12.44 -7.34 16.24
N ILE A 280 -11.48 -7.64 17.13
CA ILE A 280 -11.74 -8.39 18.37
C ILE A 280 -12.65 -7.64 19.33
N SER A 281 -12.54 -6.30 19.40
CA SER A 281 -13.36 -5.47 20.29
C SER A 281 -14.83 -5.49 19.88
N MET A 282 -15.10 -5.49 18.57
CA MET A 282 -16.47 -5.66 18.04
C MET A 282 -17.00 -7.06 18.36
N PHE A 283 -16.17 -8.10 18.18
CA PHE A 283 -16.58 -9.47 18.49
C PHE A 283 -16.86 -9.67 19.99
N LEU A 284 -16.02 -9.12 20.88
CA LEU A 284 -16.26 -9.12 22.33
C LEU A 284 -17.60 -8.47 22.69
N LYS A 285 -17.96 -7.36 22.03
CA LYS A 285 -19.28 -6.71 22.22
C LYS A 285 -20.43 -7.63 21.81
N GLN A 286 -20.30 -8.33 20.67
CA GLN A 286 -21.30 -9.30 20.21
C GLN A 286 -21.42 -10.50 21.17
N LEU A 287 -20.29 -11.03 21.64
CA LEU A 287 -20.25 -12.17 22.56
C LEU A 287 -20.88 -11.84 23.92
N ARG A 288 -20.59 -10.65 24.46
CA ARG A 288 -21.16 -10.17 25.75
C ARG A 288 -22.67 -9.98 25.70
N ALA A 289 -23.23 -9.70 24.52
CA ALA A 289 -24.67 -9.50 24.34
C ALA A 289 -25.47 -10.82 24.34
N LEU A 290 -24.80 -11.98 24.28
CA LEU A 290 -25.45 -13.28 24.37
C LEU A 290 -25.97 -13.55 25.80
N PRO A 291 -27.00 -14.40 25.95
CA PRO A 291 -27.48 -14.83 27.26
C PRO A 291 -26.37 -15.42 28.13
N ASP A 292 -26.44 -15.14 29.44
CA ASP A 292 -25.43 -15.58 30.40
C ASP A 292 -25.31 -17.10 30.46
N ASN A 293 -24.09 -17.59 30.25
CA ASN A 293 -23.69 -18.96 30.53
C ASN A 293 -22.19 -19.01 30.85
N GLU A 294 -21.75 -20.07 31.52
CA GLU A 294 -20.36 -20.21 31.99
C GLU A 294 -19.33 -20.20 30.84
N VAL A 295 -19.69 -20.77 29.67
CA VAL A 295 -18.81 -20.83 28.50
C VAL A 295 -18.63 -19.43 27.89
N LYS A 296 -19.70 -18.63 27.81
CA LYS A 296 -19.67 -17.23 27.37
C LYS A 296 -18.75 -16.40 28.25
N GLU A 297 -18.94 -16.47 29.57
CA GLU A 297 -18.13 -15.71 30.55
C GLU A 297 -16.66 -16.12 30.50
N LYS A 298 -16.37 -17.43 30.39
CA LYS A 298 -15.01 -17.93 30.16
C LYS A 298 -14.41 -17.30 28.91
N TRP A 299 -15.06 -17.41 27.75
CA TRP A 299 -14.52 -16.87 26.49
C TRP A 299 -14.36 -15.36 26.52
N CYS A 300 -15.29 -14.62 27.13
CA CYS A 300 -15.14 -13.18 27.34
C CYS A 300 -13.88 -12.86 28.14
N SER A 301 -13.63 -13.59 29.24
CA SER A 301 -12.43 -13.41 30.07
C SER A 301 -11.15 -13.76 29.31
N GLU A 302 -11.13 -14.89 28.62
CA GLU A 302 -9.97 -15.37 27.85
C GLU A 302 -9.58 -14.41 26.73
N LEU A 303 -10.57 -13.91 25.96
CA LEU A 303 -10.34 -12.94 24.90
C LEU A 303 -9.92 -11.58 25.45
N GLN A 304 -10.47 -11.16 26.59
CA GLN A 304 -10.08 -9.91 27.24
C GLN A 304 -8.63 -9.97 27.78
N GLU A 305 -8.23 -11.10 28.35
CA GLU A 305 -6.84 -11.33 28.75
C GLU A 305 -5.90 -11.30 27.53
N LEU A 306 -6.28 -11.95 26.42
CA LEU A 306 -5.52 -11.92 25.18
C LEU A 306 -5.36 -10.49 24.64
N CYS A 307 -6.42 -9.67 24.66
CA CYS A 307 -6.34 -8.24 24.32
C CYS A 307 -5.38 -7.50 25.25
N GLY A 308 -5.48 -7.71 26.56
CA GLY A 308 -4.59 -7.08 27.54
C GLY A 308 -3.11 -7.43 27.33
N ILE A 309 -2.80 -8.67 26.92
CA ILE A 309 -1.45 -9.08 26.52
C ILE A 309 -0.98 -8.29 25.30
N ALA A 310 -1.84 -8.20 24.27
CA ALA A 310 -1.49 -7.50 23.03
C ALA A 310 -1.28 -5.99 23.25
N GLU A 311 -2.12 -5.33 24.04
CA GLU A 311 -2.03 -3.89 24.34
C GLU A 311 -0.70 -3.50 24.99
N GLN A 312 -0.12 -4.37 25.81
CA GLN A 312 1.14 -4.11 26.51
C GLN A 312 2.37 -4.24 25.60
N LEU A 313 2.26 -4.94 24.47
CA LEU A 313 3.42 -5.33 23.66
C LEU A 313 4.23 -4.14 23.15
N ALA A 314 3.58 -3.09 22.66
CA ALA A 314 4.22 -1.96 21.98
C ALA A 314 5.30 -1.30 22.86
N GLU A 315 5.01 -1.16 24.16
CA GLU A 315 5.80 -0.44 25.14
C GLU A 315 6.90 -1.30 25.80
N GLN A 316 6.87 -2.63 25.61
CA GLN A 316 7.86 -3.50 26.24
C GLN A 316 9.27 -3.33 25.65
N PRO A 317 10.32 -3.35 26.49
CA PRO A 317 11.69 -3.55 26.02
C PRO A 317 11.84 -4.96 25.44
N ILE A 318 12.87 -5.21 24.62
CA ILE A 318 13.03 -6.42 23.82
C ILE A 318 13.04 -7.71 24.64
N THR A 319 13.68 -7.70 25.80
CA THR A 319 13.75 -8.87 26.69
C THR A 319 12.36 -9.29 27.14
N SER A 320 11.58 -8.36 27.69
CA SER A 320 10.19 -8.58 28.07
C SER A 320 9.31 -8.85 26.84
N LYS A 321 9.49 -8.10 25.73
CA LYS A 321 8.67 -8.21 24.52
C LYS A 321 8.67 -9.64 23.98
N ILE A 322 9.82 -10.31 23.96
CA ILE A 322 9.91 -11.72 23.53
C ILE A 322 9.02 -12.62 24.41
N GLU A 323 9.09 -12.45 25.74
CA GLU A 323 8.26 -13.21 26.67
C GLU A 323 6.76 -12.93 26.48
N TRP A 324 6.38 -11.67 26.31
CA TRP A 324 4.99 -11.28 26.08
C TRP A 324 4.46 -11.78 24.73
N VAL A 325 5.27 -11.79 23.68
CA VAL A 325 4.90 -12.39 22.40
C VAL A 325 4.69 -13.88 22.54
N HIS A 326 5.59 -14.60 23.23
CA HIS A 326 5.39 -16.03 23.48
C HIS A 326 4.10 -16.29 24.28
N LYS A 327 3.81 -15.48 25.31
CA LYS A 327 2.53 -15.57 26.04
C LYS A 327 1.32 -15.37 25.12
N LEU A 328 1.38 -14.39 24.22
CA LEU A 328 0.32 -14.15 23.24
C LEU A 328 0.14 -15.33 22.28
N GLU A 329 1.25 -15.86 21.77
CA GLU A 329 1.28 -17.03 20.86
C GLU A 329 0.73 -18.28 21.54
N GLU A 330 1.17 -18.57 22.77
CA GLU A 330 0.68 -19.70 23.58
C GLU A 330 -0.81 -19.57 23.88
N LYS A 331 -1.27 -18.38 24.31
CA LYS A 331 -2.69 -18.14 24.58
C LYS A 331 -3.54 -18.34 23.34
N PHE A 332 -3.10 -17.81 22.19
CA PHE A 332 -3.78 -18.01 20.91
C PHE A 332 -3.85 -19.49 20.53
N GLU A 333 -2.75 -20.24 20.67
CA GLU A 333 -2.68 -21.67 20.36
C GLU A 333 -3.58 -22.50 21.30
N GLN A 334 -3.60 -22.17 22.59
CA GLN A 334 -4.46 -22.82 23.58
C GLN A 334 -5.95 -22.62 23.28
N LEU A 335 -6.35 -21.39 22.90
CA LEU A 335 -7.74 -21.06 22.60
C LEU A 335 -8.21 -21.65 21.27
N THR A 336 -7.37 -21.62 20.24
CA THR A 336 -7.80 -21.97 18.87
C THR A 336 -7.42 -23.38 18.44
N GLY A 337 -6.41 -24.00 19.06
CA GLY A 337 -5.77 -25.21 18.58
C GLY A 337 -5.06 -25.04 17.23
N LYS A 338 -4.83 -23.80 16.77
CA LYS A 338 -4.15 -23.47 15.51
C LYS A 338 -2.78 -22.88 15.78
N PRO A 339 -1.77 -23.11 14.90
CA PRO A 339 -0.47 -22.48 15.04
C PRO A 339 -0.55 -20.95 15.07
N SER A 340 0.18 -20.32 15.99
CA SER A 340 0.30 -18.85 16.13
C SER A 340 1.04 -18.17 14.98
N ARG A 341 1.66 -18.95 14.08
CA ARG A 341 2.38 -18.45 12.91
C ARG A 341 1.93 -19.16 11.64
N ARG A 342 1.77 -18.42 10.56
CA ARG A 342 1.29 -18.96 9.26
C ARG A 342 2.07 -18.43 8.06
N GLY A 343 1.82 -19.02 6.90
CA GLY A 343 2.20 -18.42 5.61
C GLY A 343 3.70 -18.35 5.34
N LYS A 344 4.47 -19.40 5.67
CA LYS A 344 5.94 -19.48 5.44
C LYS A 344 6.39 -19.15 3.99
N ALA A 345 5.48 -19.12 3.02
CA ALA A 345 5.74 -18.77 1.62
C ALA A 345 4.74 -17.77 0.98
N SER A 346 3.81 -17.18 1.74
CA SER A 346 2.76 -16.29 1.18
C SER A 346 3.19 -14.82 1.23
N LEU A 347 3.22 -14.17 0.06
CA LEU A 347 3.48 -12.73 -0.08
C LEU A 347 2.29 -11.92 0.46
N TYR A 348 2.55 -10.82 1.17
CA TYR A 348 1.52 -9.89 1.68
C TYR A 348 0.47 -10.52 2.61
N ALA A 349 0.84 -11.59 3.31
CA ALA A 349 0.03 -12.14 4.39
C ALA A 349 0.66 -11.83 5.75
N ASP A 350 -0.17 -11.49 6.73
CA ASP A 350 0.28 -11.44 8.12
C ASP A 350 0.70 -12.84 8.56
N ARG A 351 1.97 -12.96 8.98
CA ARG A 351 2.61 -14.22 9.38
C ARG A 351 2.47 -14.50 10.87
N PHE A 352 2.32 -13.46 11.69
CA PHE A 352 2.21 -13.50 13.15
C PHE A 352 0.78 -13.18 13.59
N VAL A 353 0.44 -13.53 14.83
CA VAL A 353 -0.86 -13.18 15.46
C VAL A 353 -0.99 -11.70 15.80
N TYR A 354 0.10 -10.94 15.72
CA TYR A 354 0.11 -9.50 16.01
C TYR A 354 0.98 -8.72 15.01
N TYR A 355 0.78 -7.42 14.97
CA TYR A 355 1.65 -6.45 14.30
C TYR A 355 1.68 -5.15 15.10
N GLU A 356 2.62 -4.26 14.77
CA GLU A 356 2.73 -2.95 15.40
C GLU A 356 2.77 -1.85 14.33
N ASP A 357 2.21 -0.69 14.66
CA ASP A 357 2.36 0.54 13.90
C ASP A 357 2.61 1.74 14.83
N ALA A 358 3.18 2.80 14.27
CA ALA A 358 3.61 3.95 15.04
C ALA A 358 3.33 5.27 14.33
N HIS A 359 2.99 6.27 15.14
CA HIS A 359 2.86 7.67 14.78
C HIS A 359 4.20 8.37 15.04
N GLY A 360 4.75 9.02 14.01
CA GLY A 360 6.02 9.73 14.13
C GLY A 360 5.93 11.01 14.95
N HIS A 361 7.04 11.75 15.02
CA HIS A 361 7.22 12.90 15.91
C HIS A 361 6.68 14.24 15.38
N ILE A 362 6.01 14.26 14.22
CA ILE A 362 5.38 15.48 13.69
C ILE A 362 4.08 15.78 14.44
N LYS A 363 4.06 16.86 15.21
CA LYS A 363 2.84 17.32 15.90
C LYS A 363 1.90 18.08 14.97
N HIS A 364 2.49 19.00 14.20
CA HIS A 364 1.78 19.87 13.27
C HIS A 364 2.57 19.97 11.99
N PHE A 365 1.90 19.82 10.84
CA PHE A 365 2.53 19.98 9.54
C PHE A 365 1.48 20.41 8.54
N THR A 366 1.66 21.63 8.04
CA THR A 366 0.74 22.33 7.17
C THR A 366 1.46 22.69 5.88
N LEU A 367 0.88 22.33 4.75
CA LEU A 367 1.33 22.80 3.44
C LEU A 367 0.55 24.06 3.08
N GLY A 368 1.27 25.13 2.77
CA GLY A 368 0.65 26.43 2.48
C GLY A 368 0.28 26.61 1.02
N ASN A 369 -0.41 27.71 0.73
CA ASN A 369 -0.88 28.05 -0.62
C ASN A 369 0.22 28.06 -1.70
N PRO A 370 1.44 28.57 -1.45
CA PRO A 370 2.50 28.55 -2.45
C PRO A 370 2.88 27.14 -2.90
N PHE A 371 2.94 26.16 -1.99
CA PHE A 371 3.23 24.77 -2.35
C PHE A 371 2.11 24.15 -3.17
N ILE A 372 0.86 24.39 -2.79
CA ILE A 372 -0.29 23.84 -3.53
C ILE A 372 -0.36 24.41 -4.93
N LYS A 373 -0.12 25.71 -5.11
CA LYS A 373 -0.02 26.32 -6.46
C LYS A 373 1.12 25.72 -7.28
N ASP A 374 2.26 25.43 -6.64
CA ASP A 374 3.37 24.73 -7.28
C ASP A 374 2.97 23.32 -7.70
N LEU A 375 2.25 22.56 -6.86
CA LEU A 375 1.74 21.25 -7.23
C LEU A 375 0.73 21.33 -8.39
N GLU A 376 -0.27 22.21 -8.31
CA GLU A 376 -1.30 22.38 -9.34
C GLU A 376 -0.69 22.79 -10.69
N SER A 377 0.35 23.63 -10.69
CA SER A 377 1.01 24.11 -11.90
C SER A 377 2.08 23.15 -12.44
N LYS A 378 3.07 22.79 -11.63
CA LYS A 378 4.25 22.00 -12.05
C LYS A 378 3.92 20.53 -12.25
N MET A 379 3.02 19.94 -11.45
CA MET A 379 2.66 18.52 -11.61
C MET A 379 1.68 18.26 -12.76
N SER A 380 1.02 19.29 -13.28
CA SER A 380 0.00 19.12 -14.33
C SER A 380 0.52 18.38 -15.56
N GLY A 381 1.74 18.73 -16.01
CA GLY A 381 2.38 18.08 -17.16
C GLY A 381 2.60 16.58 -16.95
N VAL A 382 3.21 16.20 -15.83
CA VAL A 382 3.49 14.79 -15.50
C VAL A 382 2.23 13.97 -15.23
N LEU A 383 1.21 14.58 -14.63
CA LEU A 383 -0.07 13.91 -14.37
C LEU A 383 -0.86 13.71 -15.66
N ASN A 384 -0.89 14.69 -16.57
CA ASN A 384 -1.49 14.53 -17.89
C ASN A 384 -0.77 13.44 -18.70
N LEU A 385 0.56 13.40 -18.67
CA LEU A 385 1.33 12.36 -19.33
C LEU A 385 0.99 10.97 -18.79
N SER A 386 0.91 10.85 -17.47
CA SER A 386 0.61 9.59 -16.79
C SER A 386 -0.85 9.15 -17.00
N ALA A 387 -1.78 10.10 -17.12
CA ALA A 387 -3.16 9.84 -17.47
C ALA A 387 -3.29 9.36 -18.93
N ALA A 388 -2.61 9.99 -19.88
CA ALA A 388 -2.63 9.59 -21.29
C ALA A 388 -2.09 8.17 -21.48
N TYR A 389 -0.97 7.83 -20.82
CA TYR A 389 -0.47 6.45 -20.82
C TYR A 389 -1.43 5.46 -20.14
N GLY A 390 -2.06 5.90 -19.05
CA GLY A 390 -3.14 5.20 -18.39
C GLY A 390 -4.30 4.83 -19.30
N GLU A 391 -4.72 5.77 -20.15
CA GLU A 391 -5.76 5.55 -21.16
C GLU A 391 -5.32 4.55 -22.23
N GLU A 392 -4.07 4.57 -22.69
CA GLU A 392 -3.56 3.56 -23.63
C GLU A 392 -3.64 2.14 -23.04
N VAL A 393 -3.26 2.00 -21.76
CA VAL A 393 -3.36 0.74 -21.02
C VAL A 393 -4.81 0.31 -20.84
N TRP A 394 -5.69 1.24 -20.43
CA TRP A 394 -7.11 0.96 -20.24
C TRP A 394 -7.79 0.56 -21.55
N ASN A 395 -7.51 1.26 -22.66
CA ASN A 395 -8.02 0.93 -23.99
C ASN A 395 -7.56 -0.47 -24.45
N HIS A 396 -6.31 -0.83 -24.15
CA HIS A 396 -5.82 -2.18 -24.41
C HIS A 396 -6.62 -3.23 -23.62
N TYR A 397 -6.88 -2.98 -22.33
CA TYR A 397 -7.70 -3.88 -21.50
C TYR A 397 -9.15 -3.95 -21.96
N GLN A 398 -9.76 -2.83 -22.35
CA GLN A 398 -11.08 -2.79 -22.98
C GLN A 398 -11.13 -3.69 -24.22
N GLN A 399 -10.12 -3.63 -25.08
CA GLN A 399 -10.05 -4.48 -26.27
C GLN A 399 -9.92 -5.97 -25.92
N LEU A 400 -9.07 -6.33 -24.94
CA LEU A 400 -8.95 -7.72 -24.49
C LEU A 400 -10.27 -8.25 -23.92
N GLY A 401 -10.97 -7.43 -23.12
CA GLY A 401 -12.28 -7.74 -22.58
C GLY A 401 -13.34 -7.90 -23.67
N LYS A 402 -13.36 -6.98 -24.65
CA LYS A 402 -14.31 -6.99 -25.76
C LYS A 402 -14.19 -8.25 -26.61
N ASN A 403 -12.96 -8.71 -26.87
CA ASN A 403 -12.71 -9.96 -27.59
C ASN A 403 -13.34 -11.18 -26.90
N VAL A 404 -13.46 -11.16 -25.56
CA VAL A 404 -14.14 -12.22 -24.80
C VAL A 404 -15.64 -11.98 -24.81
N PHE A 405 -16.08 -10.75 -24.55
CA PHE A 405 -17.50 -10.36 -24.51
C PHE A 405 -18.24 -10.71 -25.82
N GLU A 406 -17.66 -10.42 -26.98
CA GLU A 406 -18.26 -10.69 -28.30
C GLU A 406 -18.45 -12.18 -28.61
N ARG A 407 -17.74 -13.07 -27.92
CA ARG A 407 -17.89 -14.53 -28.05
C ARG A 407 -18.94 -15.10 -27.10
N MET A 408 -19.43 -14.29 -26.16
CA MET A 408 -20.43 -14.71 -25.20
C MET A 408 -21.83 -14.48 -25.76
N GLU A 409 -22.70 -15.48 -25.64
CA GLU A 409 -24.11 -15.30 -25.95
C GLU A 409 -24.75 -14.29 -24.97
N THR A 410 -25.37 -13.25 -25.52
CA THR A 410 -26.14 -12.29 -24.74
C THR A 410 -27.52 -12.88 -24.46
N VAL A 411 -27.97 -12.80 -23.21
CA VAL A 411 -29.33 -13.21 -22.85
C VAL A 411 -30.23 -11.99 -23.05
N ASP A 412 -31.14 -12.07 -24.04
CA ASP A 412 -32.30 -11.19 -24.20
C ASP A 412 -32.07 -9.67 -23.99
N ARG A 413 -31.05 -9.08 -24.62
CA ARG A 413 -30.73 -7.63 -24.59
C ARG A 413 -30.36 -7.03 -23.21
N GLU A 414 -30.24 -7.85 -22.16
CA GLU A 414 -29.93 -7.38 -20.79
C GLU A 414 -28.41 -7.35 -20.46
N GLY A 415 -27.55 -7.70 -21.42
CA GLY A 415 -26.10 -7.79 -21.22
C GLY A 415 -25.64 -9.14 -20.66
N VAL A 416 -24.36 -9.27 -20.36
CA VAL A 416 -23.75 -10.50 -19.82
C VAL A 416 -23.58 -10.37 -18.31
N PRO A 417 -24.08 -11.31 -17.48
CA PRO A 417 -23.86 -11.24 -16.03
C PRO A 417 -22.38 -11.12 -15.67
N PHE A 418 -22.04 -10.17 -14.80
CA PHE A 418 -20.64 -9.81 -14.51
C PHE A 418 -19.84 -11.00 -13.95
N SER A 419 -20.45 -11.83 -13.09
CA SER A 419 -19.81 -13.05 -12.58
C SER A 419 -19.41 -14.03 -13.69
N LYS A 420 -20.27 -14.23 -14.71
CA LYS A 420 -19.98 -15.09 -15.87
C LYS A 420 -18.87 -14.48 -16.73
N PHE A 421 -18.88 -13.16 -16.90
CA PHE A 421 -17.83 -12.44 -17.62
C PHE A 421 -16.46 -12.61 -16.92
N ILE A 422 -16.39 -12.43 -15.59
CA ILE A 422 -15.16 -12.66 -14.81
C ILE A 422 -14.64 -14.09 -15.01
N GLU A 423 -15.51 -15.09 -14.94
CA GLU A 423 -15.14 -16.50 -15.12
C GLU A 423 -14.53 -16.76 -16.50
N GLN A 424 -15.20 -16.32 -17.57
CA GLN A 424 -14.71 -16.47 -18.94
C GLN A 424 -13.42 -15.71 -19.19
N LEU A 425 -13.31 -14.48 -18.67
CA LEU A 425 -12.13 -13.66 -18.83
C LEU A 425 -10.91 -14.29 -18.13
N ARG A 426 -11.10 -14.87 -16.94
CA ARG A 426 -10.04 -15.58 -16.20
C ARG A 426 -9.61 -16.88 -16.89
N GLU A 427 -10.53 -17.59 -17.54
CA GLU A 427 -10.19 -18.77 -18.34
C GLU A 427 -9.30 -18.42 -19.54
N HIS A 428 -9.55 -17.28 -20.18
CA HIS A 428 -8.76 -16.80 -21.32
C HIS A 428 -7.45 -16.11 -20.91
N TYR A 429 -7.48 -15.33 -19.82
CA TYR A 429 -6.35 -14.58 -19.28
C TYR A 429 -6.18 -14.89 -17.78
N PRO A 430 -5.51 -16.00 -17.43
CA PRO A 430 -5.31 -16.39 -16.03
C PRO A 430 -4.31 -15.50 -15.29
N ASP A 431 -3.40 -14.86 -16.03
CA ASP A 431 -2.35 -13.98 -15.51
C ASP A 431 -2.59 -12.52 -15.93
N ILE A 432 -1.85 -11.59 -15.30
CA ILE A 432 -1.87 -10.18 -15.70
C ILE A 432 -1.31 -10.06 -17.13
N PRO A 433 -2.06 -9.48 -18.09
CA PRO A 433 -1.59 -9.35 -19.46
C PRO A 433 -0.29 -8.55 -19.56
N THR A 434 0.61 -8.98 -20.44
CA THR A 434 1.80 -8.20 -20.78
C THR A 434 1.37 -7.00 -21.62
N LEU A 435 1.83 -5.81 -21.23
CA LEU A 435 1.52 -4.57 -21.96
C LEU A 435 2.38 -4.46 -23.22
N PRO A 436 1.80 -4.09 -24.37
CA PRO A 436 2.57 -3.79 -25.57
C PRO A 436 3.39 -2.50 -25.39
N SER A 437 4.36 -2.27 -26.28
CA SER A 437 4.97 -0.94 -26.40
C SER A 437 3.96 0.00 -27.04
N PHE A 438 3.57 1.04 -26.32
CA PHE A 438 2.63 2.04 -26.81
C PHE A 438 3.34 3.21 -27.50
N SER A 439 2.61 3.97 -28.32
CA SER A 439 3.17 5.05 -29.13
C SER A 439 3.73 6.18 -28.26
N LEU A 440 3.08 6.49 -27.14
CA LEU A 440 3.57 7.51 -26.20
C LEU A 440 4.92 7.13 -25.59
N THR A 441 5.13 5.84 -25.29
CA THR A 441 6.42 5.35 -24.78
C THR A 441 7.52 5.49 -25.82
N GLN A 442 7.21 5.19 -27.09
CA GLN A 442 8.15 5.35 -28.20
C GLN A 442 8.49 6.82 -28.44
N HIS A 443 7.48 7.70 -28.50
CA HIS A 443 7.67 9.13 -28.73
C HIS A 443 8.57 9.77 -27.66
N LEU A 444 8.35 9.43 -26.38
CA LEU A 444 9.20 9.93 -25.29
C LEU A 444 10.64 9.41 -25.38
N ARG A 445 10.84 8.16 -25.83
CA ARG A 445 12.18 7.64 -26.07
C ARG A 445 12.89 8.44 -27.17
N GLU A 446 12.23 8.66 -28.29
CA GLU A 446 12.77 9.45 -29.41
C GLU A 446 13.15 10.87 -28.97
N MET A 447 12.29 11.56 -28.21
CA MET A 447 12.60 12.88 -27.65
C MET A 447 13.83 12.88 -26.72
N LEU A 448 14.06 11.81 -25.95
CA LEU A 448 15.24 11.70 -25.09
C LEU A 448 16.50 11.42 -25.88
N GLU A 449 16.41 10.55 -26.90
CA GLU A 449 17.53 10.25 -27.80
C GLU A 449 17.98 11.50 -28.56
N GLU A 450 17.04 12.34 -29.03
CA GLU A 450 17.33 13.62 -29.70
C GLU A 450 18.01 14.64 -28.78
N LYS A 451 17.67 14.66 -27.49
CA LYS A 451 18.21 15.62 -26.52
C LYS A 451 19.54 15.21 -25.89
N GLY A 452 19.92 13.94 -25.99
CA GLY A 452 21.15 13.39 -25.43
C GLY A 452 20.88 12.41 -24.29
N SER A 453 20.72 11.13 -24.63
CA SER A 453 20.55 10.03 -23.66
C SER A 453 21.80 9.74 -22.81
N GLU A 454 22.94 10.32 -23.18
CA GLU A 454 24.22 10.26 -22.48
C GLU A 454 24.36 11.32 -21.37
N LEU A 455 23.49 12.33 -21.35
CA LEU A 455 23.49 13.38 -20.32
C LEU A 455 22.99 12.82 -18.99
N GLN A 456 23.39 13.41 -17.87
CA GLN A 456 22.88 13.00 -16.55
C GLN A 456 21.39 13.37 -16.34
N GLN A 457 20.97 14.48 -16.94
CA GLN A 457 19.60 15.01 -16.79
C GLN A 457 19.13 15.62 -18.11
N VAL A 458 17.86 15.36 -18.44
CA VAL A 458 17.16 15.95 -19.57
C VAL A 458 15.91 16.67 -19.09
N GLU A 459 15.79 17.94 -19.47
CA GLU A 459 14.62 18.79 -19.24
C GLU A 459 13.67 18.70 -20.44
N LEU A 460 12.42 18.35 -20.15
CA LEU A 460 11.33 18.32 -21.12
C LEU A 460 10.22 19.29 -20.68
N SER A 461 9.49 19.82 -21.66
CA SER A 461 8.25 20.55 -21.38
C SER A 461 7.06 19.71 -21.81
N SER A 462 6.02 19.63 -20.96
CA SER A 462 4.79 18.93 -21.34
C SER A 462 4.10 19.57 -22.56
N LYS A 463 4.32 20.88 -22.79
CA LYS A 463 3.78 21.60 -23.95
C LYS A 463 4.31 21.06 -25.28
N SER A 464 5.56 20.61 -25.34
CA SER A 464 6.14 20.04 -26.56
C SER A 464 5.70 18.59 -26.83
N MET A 465 5.17 17.90 -25.82
CA MET A 465 4.78 16.48 -25.92
C MET A 465 3.41 16.26 -26.56
N GLN A 466 2.63 17.33 -26.81
CA GLN A 466 1.28 17.27 -27.41
C GLN A 466 0.35 16.22 -26.77
N ILE A 467 0.41 16.11 -25.43
CA ILE A 467 -0.33 15.09 -24.68
C ILE A 467 -1.84 15.31 -24.83
N LYS A 468 -2.56 14.31 -25.33
CA LYS A 468 -4.02 14.30 -25.33
C LYS A 468 -4.52 14.27 -23.88
N ARG A 469 -5.33 15.24 -23.50
CA ARG A 469 -5.89 15.33 -22.15
C ARG A 469 -7.12 14.44 -22.04
N SER A 470 -7.23 13.74 -20.91
CA SER A 470 -8.45 13.00 -20.57
C SER A 470 -9.59 13.94 -20.21
N ASN A 471 -10.80 13.61 -20.66
CA ASN A 471 -12.04 14.29 -20.30
C ASN A 471 -12.74 13.62 -19.10
N ARG A 472 -12.22 12.50 -18.60
CA ARG A 472 -12.79 11.75 -17.47
C ARG A 472 -12.38 12.36 -16.14
N SER A 473 -13.18 12.14 -15.08
CA SER A 473 -12.65 12.32 -13.73
C SER A 473 -11.55 11.29 -13.48
N LEU A 474 -10.49 11.70 -12.78
CA LEU A 474 -9.32 10.87 -12.50
C LEU A 474 -8.85 11.11 -11.08
N TYR A 475 -8.21 10.11 -10.48
CA TYR A 475 -7.58 10.23 -9.17
C TYR A 475 -6.29 9.40 -9.09
N ALA A 476 -5.40 9.83 -8.20
CA ALA A 476 -4.25 9.07 -7.79
C ALA A 476 -3.82 9.45 -6.36
N LEU A 477 -2.96 8.62 -5.81
CA LEU A 477 -2.28 8.85 -4.53
C LEU A 477 -0.76 8.80 -4.77
N PRO A 478 -0.16 9.87 -5.32
CA PRO A 478 1.27 9.94 -5.58
C PRO A 478 2.12 9.85 -4.30
N ASP A 479 3.27 9.20 -4.43
CA ASP A 479 4.40 9.32 -3.52
C ASP A 479 5.34 10.40 -4.05
N LEU A 480 5.50 11.48 -3.29
CA LEU A 480 6.35 12.62 -3.59
C LEU A 480 7.52 12.66 -2.63
N PHE A 481 8.74 12.84 -3.14
CA PHE A 481 9.85 13.30 -2.31
C PHE A 481 10.01 14.81 -2.50
N LEU A 482 10.26 15.48 -1.38
CA LEU A 482 10.65 16.89 -1.36
C LEU A 482 12.14 16.93 -1.05
N GLN A 483 12.94 17.38 -2.01
CA GLN A 483 14.36 17.57 -1.82
C GLN A 483 14.61 19.01 -1.38
N ALA A 484 15.14 19.18 -0.16
CA ALA A 484 15.52 20.46 0.44
C ALA A 484 16.72 20.23 1.38
N ARG A 485 17.65 21.19 1.51
CA ARG A 485 18.84 20.98 2.37
C ARG A 485 18.49 20.97 3.85
N ASN A 486 17.45 21.68 4.22
CA ASN A 486 16.98 21.84 5.59
C ASN A 486 15.52 22.32 5.58
N THR A 487 14.95 22.52 6.77
CA THR A 487 13.58 23.01 6.94
C THR A 487 13.37 24.45 6.45
N GLU A 488 14.41 25.29 6.44
CA GLU A 488 14.34 26.68 5.96
C GLU A 488 14.20 26.75 4.44
N ASP A 489 14.97 25.95 3.69
CA ASP A 489 14.81 25.77 2.25
C ASP A 489 13.38 25.26 1.93
N LEU A 490 12.87 24.33 2.75
CA LEU A 490 11.49 23.85 2.61
C LEU A 490 10.49 24.99 2.85
N GLN A 491 10.67 25.84 3.88
CA GLN A 491 9.77 26.96 4.21
C GLN A 491 9.73 28.05 3.12
N THR A 492 10.88 28.31 2.51
CA THR A 492 11.06 29.34 1.48
C THR A 492 10.74 28.85 0.05
N GLY A 493 10.41 27.57 -0.11
CA GLY A 493 10.06 26.97 -1.41
C GLY A 493 11.26 26.64 -2.30
N ASN A 494 12.48 26.62 -1.74
CA ASN A 494 13.67 26.11 -2.41
C ASN A 494 13.67 24.57 -2.39
N VAL A 495 12.74 23.99 -3.14
CA VAL A 495 12.40 22.57 -3.10
C VAL A 495 12.35 22.00 -4.51
N GLN A 496 12.99 20.85 -4.71
CA GLN A 496 12.78 20.02 -5.89
C GLN A 496 11.74 18.95 -5.58
N ILE A 497 10.63 18.96 -6.33
CA ILE A 497 9.58 17.93 -6.24
C ILE A 497 10.01 16.74 -7.10
N ILE A 498 9.92 15.54 -6.53
CA ILE A 498 10.25 14.28 -7.19
C ILE A 498 9.02 13.37 -7.11
N LEU A 499 8.46 13.00 -8.26
CA LEU A 499 7.40 12.02 -8.34
C LEU A 499 8.04 10.63 -8.31
N ALA A 500 7.96 9.94 -7.17
CA ALA A 500 8.58 8.62 -7.00
C ALA A 500 7.69 7.48 -7.46
N LYS A 501 6.38 7.58 -7.22
CA LYS A 501 5.42 6.58 -7.65
C LYS A 501 4.02 7.17 -7.75
N LEU A 502 3.23 6.66 -8.70
CA LEU A 502 1.79 6.89 -8.78
C LEU A 502 1.06 5.62 -8.34
N HIS A 503 0.10 5.76 -7.43
CA HIS A 503 -0.81 4.68 -7.03
C HIS A 503 -2.23 5.05 -7.43
N HIS A 504 -2.96 4.11 -8.02
CA HIS A 504 -4.37 4.28 -8.34
C HIS A 504 -5.26 4.01 -7.12
N HIS A 505 -5.12 4.86 -6.10
CA HIS A 505 -5.86 4.77 -4.85
C HIS A 505 -6.28 6.17 -4.38
N LEU A 506 -7.16 6.21 -3.38
CA LEU A 506 -7.59 7.42 -2.68
C LEU A 506 -7.00 7.39 -1.27
N LEU A 507 -6.68 8.55 -0.71
CA LEU A 507 -6.39 8.67 0.71
C LEU A 507 -7.72 8.65 1.47
N MET A 508 -7.99 7.59 2.22
CA MET A 508 -9.25 7.34 2.92
C MET A 508 -8.98 6.80 4.32
N ASN A 509 -10.05 6.55 5.08
CA ASN A 509 -9.95 5.84 6.35
C ASN A 509 -9.41 4.41 6.14
N ASN A 510 -8.12 4.24 6.43
CA ASN A 510 -7.39 2.99 6.24
C ASN A 510 -6.25 2.88 7.27
N TRP A 511 -5.46 1.82 7.16
CA TRP A 511 -4.35 1.57 8.06
C TRP A 511 -3.31 2.70 8.14
N MET A 512 -3.16 3.52 7.09
CA MET A 512 -2.24 4.65 7.09
C MET A 512 -2.76 5.81 7.93
N THR A 513 -4.07 6.04 7.95
CA THR A 513 -4.71 7.17 8.63
C THR A 513 -5.19 6.83 10.04
N TYR A 514 -4.82 5.66 10.58
CA TYR A 514 -5.30 5.20 11.88
C TYR A 514 -5.00 6.19 13.02
N PHE A 515 -3.76 6.67 13.11
CA PHE A 515 -3.35 7.67 14.11
C PHE A 515 -3.72 9.11 13.72
N TYR A 516 -4.35 9.32 12.55
CA TYR A 516 -4.68 10.65 12.09
C TYR A 516 -5.89 11.21 12.84
N ARG A 517 -5.70 12.35 13.52
CA ARG A 517 -6.73 12.97 14.36
C ARG A 517 -7.87 13.60 13.56
N GLU A 518 -7.60 14.12 12.36
CA GLU A 518 -8.61 14.79 11.51
C GLU A 518 -9.27 13.83 10.50
N LYS A 519 -9.36 12.52 10.83
CA LYS A 519 -9.93 11.49 9.94
C LYS A 519 -11.40 11.72 9.54
N GLU A 520 -12.19 12.38 10.39
CA GLU A 520 -13.59 12.70 10.09
C GLU A 520 -13.69 13.81 9.01
N SER A 521 -12.78 14.78 9.04
CA SER A 521 -12.66 15.81 7.99
C SER A 521 -12.23 15.18 6.67
N LEU A 522 -11.20 14.31 6.73
CA LEU A 522 -10.73 13.53 5.59
C LEU A 522 -11.87 12.76 4.92
N GLU A 523 -12.69 12.06 5.72
CA GLU A 523 -13.81 11.27 5.20
C GLU A 523 -14.90 12.17 4.58
N THR A 524 -15.20 13.30 5.22
CA THR A 524 -16.18 14.27 4.71
C THR A 524 -15.76 14.85 3.36
N GLU A 525 -14.52 15.32 3.24
CA GLU A 525 -13.96 15.82 1.97
C GLU A 525 -13.96 14.74 0.88
N LEU A 526 -13.66 13.49 1.25
CA LEU A 526 -13.60 12.39 0.30
C LEU A 526 -14.99 12.02 -0.22
N VAL A 527 -16.02 12.00 0.64
CA VAL A 527 -17.40 11.76 0.22
C VAL A 527 -17.87 12.84 -0.76
N GLN A 528 -17.60 14.11 -0.46
CA GLN A 528 -17.95 15.23 -1.34
C GLN A 528 -17.26 15.12 -2.70
N LEU A 529 -15.97 14.75 -2.71
CA LEU A 529 -15.23 14.51 -3.95
C LEU A 529 -15.86 13.38 -4.78
N LEU A 530 -16.19 12.26 -4.14
CA LEU A 530 -16.80 11.11 -4.83
C LEU A 530 -18.18 11.47 -5.40
N GLU A 531 -19.02 12.18 -4.64
CA GLU A 531 -20.30 12.67 -5.12
C GLU A 531 -20.14 13.59 -6.34
N GLN A 532 -19.15 14.48 -6.32
CA GLN A 532 -18.86 15.37 -7.44
C GLN A 532 -18.37 14.62 -8.69
N MET A 533 -17.51 13.61 -8.52
CA MET A 533 -17.04 12.76 -9.61
C MET A 533 -18.21 11.97 -10.21
N ASP A 534 -19.02 11.34 -9.37
CA ASP A 534 -20.17 10.54 -9.77
C ASP A 534 -21.20 11.38 -10.56
N GLN A 535 -21.50 12.60 -10.06
CA GLN A 535 -22.41 13.53 -10.73
C GLN A 535 -21.87 14.04 -12.07
N THR A 536 -20.57 14.34 -12.14
CA THR A 536 -19.93 14.83 -13.38
C THR A 536 -19.90 13.75 -14.44
N ASP A 537 -19.45 12.55 -14.06
CA ASP A 537 -19.23 11.43 -14.99
C ASP A 537 -20.53 10.67 -15.31
N GLY A 538 -21.60 10.86 -14.53
CA GLY A 538 -22.85 10.12 -14.70
C GLY A 538 -22.72 8.64 -14.32
N THR A 539 -21.79 8.31 -13.42
CA THR A 539 -21.50 6.95 -12.96
C THR A 539 -21.49 6.89 -11.43
N THR A 540 -21.44 5.69 -10.85
CA THR A 540 -21.17 5.51 -9.41
C THR A 540 -19.87 4.76 -9.22
N LEU A 541 -18.87 5.41 -8.63
CA LEU A 541 -17.63 4.76 -8.23
C LEU A 541 -17.86 3.94 -6.95
N ALA A 542 -17.88 2.62 -7.07
CA ALA A 542 -18.14 1.68 -5.98
C ALA A 542 -16.90 0.87 -5.59
N GLY A 543 -16.58 0.83 -4.29
CA GLY A 543 -15.46 0.06 -3.75
C GLY A 543 -15.74 -1.43 -3.72
N ILE A 544 -14.78 -2.29 -4.04
CA ILE A 544 -14.96 -3.74 -3.91
C ILE A 544 -14.62 -4.25 -2.49
N GLU A 545 -15.50 -5.07 -1.91
CA GLU A 545 -15.24 -5.73 -0.62
C GLU A 545 -14.43 -7.02 -0.81
N VAL A 546 -13.16 -6.94 -0.42
CA VAL A 546 -12.16 -8.01 -0.57
C VAL A 546 -11.66 -8.49 0.78
N MET A 547 -11.34 -9.78 0.86
CA MET A 547 -10.81 -10.38 2.08
C MET A 547 -9.47 -9.73 2.49
N ARG A 548 -9.41 -9.20 3.72
CA ARG A 548 -8.18 -8.66 4.31
C ARG A 548 -7.14 -9.77 4.52
N ARG A 549 -5.99 -9.64 3.86
CA ARG A 549 -4.88 -10.62 3.90
C ARG A 549 -3.73 -10.21 4.82
N ASN A 550 -3.57 -8.91 5.04
CA ASN A 550 -2.52 -8.31 5.87
C ASN A 550 -3.10 -7.23 6.79
N LYS A 551 -2.21 -6.51 7.48
CA LYS A 551 -2.58 -5.36 8.31
C LYS A 551 -3.39 -4.26 7.59
N ALA A 552 -3.36 -4.16 6.27
CA ALA A 552 -4.08 -3.12 5.55
C ALA A 552 -5.59 -3.41 5.53
N PHE A 553 -6.35 -2.55 6.22
CA PHE A 553 -7.80 -2.41 6.03
C PHE A 553 -8.08 -1.16 5.19
N TYR A 554 -9.22 -1.14 4.50
CA TYR A 554 -9.65 -0.06 3.63
C TYR A 554 -11.16 0.12 3.81
N ASP A 555 -11.60 1.24 4.38
CA ASP A 555 -13.02 1.58 4.50
C ASP A 555 -13.38 2.58 3.41
N TYR A 556 -13.82 2.06 2.26
CA TYR A 556 -14.26 2.92 1.16
C TYR A 556 -15.53 3.66 1.57
N PRO A 557 -15.59 5.00 1.57
CA PRO A 557 -16.59 5.73 2.36
C PRO A 557 -18.02 5.67 1.80
N SER A 558 -18.18 5.36 0.50
CA SER A 558 -19.47 5.35 -0.19
C SER A 558 -19.99 3.93 -0.42
N LYS A 559 -20.64 3.68 -1.56
CA LYS A 559 -21.23 2.40 -1.96
C LYS A 559 -20.16 1.35 -2.26
N VAL A 560 -20.42 0.10 -1.89
CA VAL A 560 -19.49 -1.02 -2.09
C VAL A 560 -20.13 -2.21 -2.82
N ILE A 561 -19.30 -3.09 -3.40
CA ILE A 561 -19.74 -4.29 -4.10
C ILE A 561 -19.31 -5.52 -3.29
N GLU A 562 -20.28 -6.40 -3.01
CA GLU A 562 -20.08 -7.62 -2.25
C GLU A 562 -19.47 -8.72 -3.13
N ILE A 563 -18.14 -8.86 -3.11
CA ILE A 563 -17.42 -9.89 -3.88
C ILE A 563 -16.96 -11.06 -2.99
N ALA A 564 -16.22 -10.75 -1.92
CA ALA A 564 -15.61 -11.78 -1.07
C ALA A 564 -16.02 -11.69 0.41
N GLU A 565 -16.24 -10.48 0.92
CA GLU A 565 -16.65 -10.22 2.30
C GLU A 565 -17.97 -9.45 2.32
N LYS A 566 -18.63 -9.46 3.49
CA LYS A 566 -19.78 -8.59 3.73
C LYS A 566 -19.31 -7.25 4.29
N PRO A 567 -19.92 -6.14 3.86
CA PRO A 567 -19.58 -4.84 4.40
C PRO A 567 -20.11 -4.67 5.83
N ALA A 568 -19.70 -3.59 6.48
CA ALA A 568 -20.25 -3.20 7.77
C ALA A 568 -21.77 -2.98 7.70
N GLN A 569 -22.46 -3.23 8.82
CA GLN A 569 -23.92 -3.04 8.89
C GLN A 569 -24.31 -1.62 8.52
N GLY A 570 -25.27 -1.48 7.60
CA GLY A 570 -25.77 -0.18 7.14
C GLY A 570 -24.96 0.45 6.00
N LYS A 571 -23.82 -0.12 5.61
CA LYS A 571 -23.07 0.33 4.43
C LYS A 571 -23.89 0.06 3.17
N PRO A 572 -24.14 1.05 2.30
CA PRO A 572 -24.79 0.82 1.02
C PRO A 572 -23.98 -0.17 0.17
N SER A 573 -24.62 -1.25 -0.27
CA SER A 573 -23.95 -2.29 -1.05
C SER A 573 -24.72 -2.73 -2.29
N ILE A 574 -23.99 -3.25 -3.27
CA ILE A 574 -24.51 -3.88 -4.49
C ILE A 574 -24.06 -5.34 -4.49
N HIS A 575 -24.97 -6.27 -4.72
CA HIS A 575 -24.58 -7.66 -4.93
C HIS A 575 -23.96 -7.86 -6.31
N LEU A 576 -22.88 -8.65 -6.40
CA LEU A 576 -22.16 -8.92 -7.65
C LEU A 576 -23.07 -9.34 -8.81
N SER A 577 -24.15 -10.03 -8.49
CA SER A 577 -25.12 -10.61 -9.41
C SER A 577 -26.20 -9.64 -9.89
N GLU A 578 -26.30 -8.47 -9.28
CA GLU A 578 -27.07 -7.33 -9.81
C GLU A 578 -26.32 -6.65 -10.97
N LEU A 579 -25.07 -7.03 -11.24
CA LEU A 579 -24.23 -6.38 -12.23
C LEU A 579 -24.20 -7.16 -13.55
N VAL A 580 -24.34 -6.43 -14.65
CA VAL A 580 -24.23 -6.93 -16.02
C VAL A 580 -23.24 -6.08 -16.81
N VAL A 581 -22.52 -6.74 -17.70
CA VAL A 581 -21.59 -6.12 -18.65
C VAL A 581 -22.36 -5.86 -19.95
N THR A 582 -22.25 -4.65 -20.46
CA THR A 582 -22.77 -4.24 -21.78
C THR A 582 -21.79 -3.30 -22.45
N THR A 583 -22.15 -2.72 -23.60
CA THR A 583 -21.36 -1.72 -24.32
C THR A 583 -22.07 -0.36 -24.33
N ASN A 584 -21.31 0.73 -24.23
CA ASN A 584 -21.82 2.08 -24.50
C ASN A 584 -21.77 2.42 -26.00
N ASP A 585 -22.19 3.64 -26.37
CA ASP A 585 -22.24 4.11 -27.77
C ASP A 585 -20.85 4.20 -28.44
N GLU A 586 -19.79 4.39 -27.65
CA GLU A 586 -18.39 4.36 -28.10
C GLU A 586 -17.86 2.93 -28.31
N GLY A 587 -18.65 1.91 -27.97
CA GLY A 587 -18.27 0.51 -28.04
C GLY A 587 -17.32 0.04 -26.93
N HIS A 588 -17.20 0.82 -25.86
CA HIS A 588 -16.50 0.46 -24.62
C HIS A 588 -17.38 -0.45 -23.77
N LEU A 589 -16.76 -1.45 -23.13
CA LEU A 589 -17.44 -2.25 -22.09
C LEU A 589 -17.75 -1.37 -20.88
N ILE A 590 -18.96 -1.47 -20.38
CA ILE A 590 -19.45 -0.79 -19.17
C ILE A 590 -20.14 -1.81 -18.25
N LEU A 591 -20.15 -1.48 -16.96
CA LEU A 591 -20.82 -2.27 -15.92
C LEU A 591 -22.11 -1.54 -15.53
N MET A 592 -23.25 -2.21 -15.71
CA MET A 592 -24.58 -1.68 -15.39
C MET A 592 -25.19 -2.47 -14.26
N ARG A 593 -25.97 -1.81 -13.40
CA ARG A 593 -26.84 -2.49 -12.46
C ARG A 593 -28.16 -2.85 -13.14
N LYS A 594 -28.58 -4.12 -13.04
CA LYS A 594 -29.83 -4.66 -13.59
C LYS A 594 -31.03 -3.80 -13.21
N ASP A 595 -31.98 -3.71 -14.14
CA ASP A 595 -33.25 -3.00 -13.98
C ASP A 595 -33.11 -1.52 -13.57
N SER A 596 -31.93 -0.93 -13.79
CA SER A 596 -31.61 0.46 -13.47
C SER A 596 -30.82 1.10 -14.61
N LEU A 597 -30.75 2.43 -14.62
CA LEU A 597 -29.87 3.20 -15.50
C LEU A 597 -28.52 3.52 -14.83
N GLU A 598 -28.21 2.86 -13.72
CA GLU A 598 -27.02 3.12 -12.91
C GLU A 598 -25.80 2.40 -13.52
N GLN A 599 -24.87 3.18 -14.09
CA GLN A 599 -23.56 2.69 -14.51
C GLN A 599 -22.59 2.70 -13.31
N ILE A 600 -21.89 1.59 -13.13
CA ILE A 600 -20.98 1.36 -12.02
C ILE A 600 -19.53 1.38 -12.52
N GLU A 601 -18.65 2.05 -11.79
CA GLU A 601 -17.21 1.93 -11.94
C GLU A 601 -16.60 1.36 -10.67
N LEU A 602 -15.53 0.57 -10.81
CA LEU A 602 -14.89 -0.13 -9.71
C LEU A 602 -13.77 0.68 -9.09
N TYR A 603 -13.85 0.94 -7.78
CA TYR A 603 -12.70 1.31 -6.98
C TYR A 603 -12.03 0.05 -6.41
N ILE A 604 -10.73 -0.11 -6.71
CA ILE A 604 -9.94 -1.29 -6.34
C ILE A 604 -9.04 -0.93 -5.14
N PRO A 605 -9.32 -1.42 -3.92
CA PRO A 605 -8.57 -1.03 -2.72
C PRO A 605 -7.19 -1.68 -2.63
N LEU A 606 -6.99 -2.83 -3.28
CA LEU A 606 -5.74 -3.60 -3.18
C LEU A 606 -4.83 -3.32 -4.37
N ALA A 607 -3.63 -2.78 -4.09
CA ALA A 607 -2.64 -2.40 -5.09
C ALA A 607 -2.22 -3.54 -6.04
N ASP A 608 -2.22 -4.79 -5.57
CA ASP A 608 -1.88 -5.97 -6.36
C ASP A 608 -3.04 -6.44 -7.28
N GLN A 609 -4.24 -5.89 -7.11
CA GLN A 609 -5.42 -6.19 -7.94
C GLN A 609 -5.75 -5.11 -8.95
N VAL A 610 -5.09 -3.95 -8.90
CA VAL A 610 -5.37 -2.83 -9.82
C VAL A 610 -5.17 -3.22 -11.29
N PHE A 611 -4.20 -4.11 -11.57
CA PHE A 611 -3.95 -4.65 -12.90
C PHE A 611 -4.68 -5.97 -13.19
N TYR A 612 -5.50 -6.45 -12.25
CA TYR A 612 -6.29 -7.66 -12.47
C TYR A 612 -7.38 -7.35 -13.51
N LEU A 613 -7.24 -7.95 -14.69
CA LEU A 613 -8.00 -7.58 -15.89
C LEU A 613 -9.53 -7.49 -15.65
N PRO A 614 -10.20 -8.42 -14.95
CA PRO A 614 -11.64 -8.32 -14.70
C PRO A 614 -12.06 -7.10 -13.87
N PHE A 615 -11.17 -6.49 -13.11
CA PHE A 615 -11.46 -5.25 -12.37
C PHE A 615 -10.96 -4.02 -13.12
N ALA A 616 -9.78 -4.10 -13.74
CA ALA A 616 -9.15 -2.98 -14.43
C ALA A 616 -9.95 -2.46 -15.64
N ILE A 617 -10.71 -3.33 -16.31
CA ILE A 617 -11.62 -2.96 -17.42
C ILE A 617 -12.71 -1.99 -16.94
N PHE A 618 -13.25 -2.22 -15.74
CA PHE A 618 -14.39 -1.47 -15.20
C PHE A 618 -13.98 -0.43 -14.15
N SER A 619 -12.68 -0.18 -13.95
CA SER A 619 -12.20 0.94 -13.14
C SER A 619 -11.98 2.18 -14.01
N LYS A 620 -11.84 3.35 -13.37
CA LYS A 620 -11.30 4.53 -14.05
C LYS A 620 -9.89 4.23 -14.59
N PRO A 621 -9.44 4.86 -15.70
CA PRO A 621 -8.07 4.71 -16.18
C PRO A 621 -7.05 5.04 -15.09
N MET A 622 -6.04 4.19 -14.96
CA MET A 622 -4.99 4.35 -13.94
C MET A 622 -4.03 5.47 -14.32
N LEU A 623 -3.59 6.29 -13.36
CA LEU A 623 -2.42 7.15 -13.59
C LEU A 623 -1.15 6.31 -13.43
N LEU A 624 -0.42 6.13 -14.52
CA LEU A 624 0.74 5.24 -14.58
C LEU A 624 2.01 5.99 -14.99
N HIS A 625 3.14 5.66 -14.34
CA HIS A 625 4.43 6.09 -14.86
C HIS A 625 4.69 5.44 -16.22
N VAL A 626 5.05 6.25 -17.21
CA VAL A 626 5.48 5.73 -18.51
C VAL A 626 6.81 4.98 -18.33
N PRO A 627 6.93 3.71 -18.80
CA PRO A 627 8.16 2.94 -18.67
C PRO A 627 9.19 3.41 -19.71
N ILE A 628 9.98 4.42 -19.36
CA ILE A 628 10.97 5.03 -20.26
C ILE A 628 12.37 4.46 -20.01
N SER A 629 13.00 3.97 -21.08
CA SER A 629 14.39 3.52 -21.10
C SER A 629 15.03 3.79 -22.46
N THR A 630 16.28 4.27 -22.43
CA THR A 630 17.17 4.51 -23.58
C THR A 630 18.32 3.49 -23.65
N GLY A 631 18.13 2.31 -23.07
CA GLY A 631 19.13 1.23 -23.06
C GLY A 631 19.90 1.15 -21.74
N LYS A 632 21.23 1.07 -21.82
CA LYS A 632 22.12 0.86 -20.66
C LYS A 632 22.03 1.99 -19.63
N HIS A 633 21.96 3.23 -20.09
CA HIS A 633 21.82 4.42 -19.27
C HIS A 633 20.55 5.17 -19.69
N THR A 634 19.82 5.74 -18.73
CA THR A 634 18.70 6.63 -18.98
C THR A 634 18.83 7.86 -18.08
N PRO A 635 18.87 9.08 -18.65
CA PRO A 635 19.03 10.31 -17.88
C PRO A 635 17.93 10.48 -16.84
N ARG A 636 18.19 11.30 -15.82
CA ARG A 636 17.12 11.87 -15.01
C ARG A 636 16.19 12.67 -15.92
N ILE A 637 14.89 12.40 -15.85
CA ILE A 637 13.88 13.07 -16.66
C ILE A 637 13.16 14.08 -15.76
N VAL A 638 13.29 15.36 -16.12
CA VAL A 638 12.59 16.46 -15.47
C VAL A 638 11.57 17.04 -16.44
N ILE A 639 10.32 17.15 -16.00
CA ILE A 639 9.20 17.65 -16.81
C ILE A 639 8.59 18.84 -16.08
N ASP A 640 8.63 20.01 -16.71
CA ASP A 640 8.11 21.27 -16.14
C ASP A 640 8.64 21.55 -14.71
N GLY A 641 9.90 21.19 -14.46
CA GLY A 641 10.56 21.36 -13.16
C GLY A 641 10.27 20.27 -12.12
N VAL A 642 9.57 19.19 -12.46
CA VAL A 642 9.34 18.02 -11.59
C VAL A 642 10.21 16.86 -12.05
N VAL A 643 10.93 16.21 -11.13
CA VAL A 643 11.64 14.96 -11.46
C VAL A 643 10.61 13.86 -11.64
N TYR A 644 10.37 13.47 -12.90
CA TYR A 644 9.44 12.41 -13.28
C TYR A 644 10.06 11.01 -13.17
N GLN A 645 11.37 10.92 -13.45
CA GLN A 645 12.14 9.70 -13.36
C GLN A 645 13.57 10.04 -12.93
N ARG A 646 14.08 9.29 -11.93
CA ARG A 646 15.48 9.34 -11.51
C ARG A 646 16.39 8.83 -12.61
N GLU A 647 17.65 9.24 -12.61
CA GLU A 647 18.69 8.65 -13.47
C GLU A 647 18.80 7.14 -13.22
N ARG A 648 18.92 6.35 -14.30
CA ARG A 648 18.91 4.88 -14.24
C ARG A 648 20.01 4.26 -15.06
N TRP A 649 20.48 3.10 -14.59
CA TRP A 649 21.34 2.20 -15.34
C TRP A 649 20.81 0.78 -15.32
N SER A 650 20.96 0.05 -16.43
CA SER A 650 20.57 -1.35 -16.55
C SER A 650 21.77 -2.18 -17.01
N PHE A 651 22.02 -3.28 -16.29
CA PHE A 651 23.12 -4.19 -16.58
C PHE A 651 22.65 -5.63 -16.56
N GLU A 652 23.18 -6.42 -17.49
CA GLU A 652 23.26 -7.88 -17.31
C GLU A 652 24.20 -8.16 -16.15
N ALA A 653 23.79 -9.08 -15.28
CA ALA A 653 24.52 -9.36 -14.05
C ALA A 653 25.74 -10.25 -14.28
N GLU A 654 25.70 -11.17 -15.25
CA GLU A 654 26.76 -12.17 -15.48
C GLU A 654 28.16 -11.56 -15.69
N PRO A 655 28.37 -10.54 -16.55
CA PRO A 655 29.70 -9.92 -16.71
C PRO A 655 30.20 -9.25 -15.42
N LEU A 656 29.28 -8.70 -14.62
CA LEU A 656 29.60 -8.06 -13.36
C LEU A 656 29.89 -9.11 -12.27
N ASP A 657 29.15 -10.23 -12.21
CA ASP A 657 29.47 -11.36 -11.34
C ASP A 657 30.90 -11.83 -11.61
N LEU A 658 31.25 -12.11 -12.87
CA LEU A 658 32.62 -12.53 -13.23
C LEU A 658 33.69 -11.51 -12.80
N THR A 659 33.37 -10.21 -12.86
CA THR A 659 34.29 -9.14 -12.45
C THR A 659 34.49 -9.08 -10.94
N PHE A 660 33.42 -9.29 -10.16
CA PHE A 660 33.44 -9.10 -8.71
C PHE A 660 33.60 -10.40 -7.90
N LYS A 661 33.44 -11.56 -8.54
CA LYS A 661 33.49 -12.87 -7.89
C LYS A 661 34.84 -13.14 -7.24
N GLY A 662 34.81 -13.50 -5.96
CA GLY A 662 36.02 -13.78 -5.17
C GLY A 662 36.77 -12.54 -4.67
N LEU A 663 36.39 -11.33 -5.09
CA LEU A 663 37.02 -10.11 -4.60
C LEU A 663 36.62 -9.80 -3.16
N HIS A 664 37.59 -9.43 -2.34
CA HIS A 664 37.41 -9.09 -0.93
C HIS A 664 38.31 -7.91 -0.53
N GLY A 665 38.06 -7.34 0.64
CA GLY A 665 38.93 -6.33 1.24
C GLY A 665 39.10 -5.08 0.37
N LEU A 666 40.32 -4.53 0.36
CA LEU A 666 40.68 -3.37 -0.44
C LEU A 666 40.44 -3.58 -1.95
N GLU A 667 40.67 -4.79 -2.46
CA GLU A 667 40.50 -5.09 -3.90
C GLU A 667 39.06 -4.94 -4.35
N LEU A 668 38.09 -5.39 -3.53
CA LEU A 668 36.67 -5.18 -3.80
C LEU A 668 36.35 -3.68 -3.86
N MET A 669 36.81 -2.89 -2.87
CA MET A 669 36.57 -1.45 -2.87
C MET A 669 37.15 -0.77 -4.12
N LYS A 670 38.40 -1.10 -4.46
CA LYS A 670 39.08 -0.55 -5.64
C LYS A 670 38.32 -0.88 -6.92
N LYS A 671 37.97 -2.15 -7.13
CA LYS A 671 37.26 -2.58 -8.34
C LYS A 671 35.86 -2.01 -8.44
N SER A 672 35.16 -1.86 -7.31
CA SER A 672 33.85 -1.21 -7.28
C SER A 672 33.95 0.27 -7.62
N GLU A 673 34.97 0.98 -7.14
CA GLU A 673 35.20 2.39 -7.48
C GLU A 673 35.61 2.58 -8.95
N GLU A 674 36.48 1.71 -9.49
CA GLU A 674 36.82 1.70 -10.92
C GLU A 674 35.56 1.50 -11.79
N TRP A 675 34.68 0.57 -11.42
CA TRP A 675 33.40 0.35 -12.11
C TRP A 675 32.48 1.56 -11.99
N ARG A 676 32.35 2.13 -10.79
CA ARG A 676 31.55 3.33 -10.54
C ARG A 676 31.97 4.49 -11.44
N ILE A 677 33.27 4.79 -11.49
CA ILE A 677 33.83 5.86 -12.32
C ILE A 677 33.63 5.55 -13.81
N LYS A 678 33.92 4.32 -14.24
CA LYS A 678 33.77 3.89 -15.64
C LYS A 678 32.34 4.06 -16.15
N GLU A 679 31.35 3.74 -15.33
CA GLU A 679 29.94 3.77 -15.70
C GLU A 679 29.24 5.11 -15.35
N GLY A 680 29.96 6.05 -14.72
CA GLY A 680 29.39 7.35 -14.33
C GLY A 680 28.38 7.26 -13.17
N LEU A 681 28.44 6.22 -12.35
CA LEU A 681 27.50 6.01 -11.24
C LEU A 681 27.76 7.01 -10.09
N PRO A 682 26.70 7.52 -9.42
CA PRO A 682 26.87 8.34 -8.22
C PRO A 682 27.40 7.49 -7.04
N GLU A 683 27.92 8.16 -6.01
CA GLU A 683 28.48 7.47 -4.82
C GLU A 683 27.45 6.58 -4.11
N ILE A 684 26.17 6.93 -4.20
CA ILE A 684 25.08 6.25 -3.52
C ILE A 684 23.95 6.00 -4.50
N ILE A 685 23.54 4.74 -4.59
CA ILE A 685 22.55 4.24 -5.52
C ILE A 685 21.53 3.32 -4.81
N TYR A 686 20.43 3.06 -5.51
CA TYR A 686 19.52 1.96 -5.24
C TYR A 686 19.69 0.89 -6.31
N MET A 687 20.03 -0.35 -5.91
CA MET A 687 20.20 -1.49 -6.83
C MET A 687 19.08 -2.51 -6.64
N LYS A 688 18.40 -2.88 -7.73
CA LYS A 688 17.34 -3.90 -7.76
C LYS A 688 17.69 -4.99 -8.76
N GLY A 689 17.87 -6.23 -8.28
CA GLY A 689 17.97 -7.41 -9.14
C GLY A 689 16.61 -7.93 -9.63
N SER A 690 16.61 -8.70 -10.71
CA SER A 690 15.41 -9.28 -11.34
C SER A 690 14.56 -10.15 -10.41
N ASN A 691 15.19 -10.90 -9.49
CA ASN A 691 14.56 -11.82 -8.55
C ASN A 691 14.17 -11.17 -7.21
N VAL A 692 14.52 -9.90 -7.00
CA VAL A 692 14.22 -9.18 -5.75
C VAL A 692 13.14 -8.12 -5.96
N ARG A 693 12.19 -8.09 -5.01
CA ARG A 693 11.02 -7.20 -5.13
C ARG A 693 11.35 -5.72 -4.95
N LYS A 694 12.23 -5.38 -3.99
CA LYS A 694 12.56 -4.00 -3.64
C LYS A 694 14.06 -3.75 -3.85
N PRO A 695 14.47 -2.53 -4.23
CA PRO A 695 15.88 -2.17 -4.32
C PRO A 695 16.58 -2.20 -2.95
N TYR A 696 17.90 -2.34 -2.99
CA TYR A 696 18.80 -2.19 -1.86
C TYR A 696 19.59 -0.89 -2.00
N PHE A 697 19.77 -0.18 -0.89
CA PHE A 697 20.70 0.93 -0.82
C PHE A 697 22.13 0.40 -0.99
N ILE A 698 22.90 1.02 -1.88
CA ILE A 698 24.33 0.75 -2.06
C ILE A 698 25.13 2.05 -1.97
N ASP A 699 26.09 2.12 -1.06
CA ASP A 699 27.09 3.21 -0.97
C ASP A 699 28.48 2.65 -1.32
N PHE A 700 29.11 3.21 -2.35
CA PHE A 700 30.41 2.75 -2.85
C PHE A 700 31.56 2.98 -1.85
N LYS A 701 31.37 3.86 -0.85
CA LYS A 701 32.33 4.05 0.25
C LYS A 701 32.04 3.14 1.45
N ASN A 702 30.97 2.34 1.44
CA ASN A 702 30.61 1.44 2.54
C ASN A 702 30.92 -0.02 2.17
N TYR A 703 31.94 -0.62 2.78
CA TYR A 703 32.37 -1.98 2.44
C TYR A 703 31.27 -3.05 2.64
N PHE A 704 30.44 -2.94 3.70
CA PHE A 704 29.34 -3.88 3.93
C PHE A 704 28.29 -3.81 2.81
N SER A 705 28.12 -2.60 2.26
CA SER A 705 27.25 -2.33 1.13
C SER A 705 27.76 -2.94 -0.18
N LEU A 706 29.08 -2.93 -0.40
CA LEU A 706 29.70 -3.58 -1.56
C LEU A 706 29.58 -5.11 -1.49
N GLU A 707 29.66 -5.71 -0.30
CA GLU A 707 29.39 -7.14 -0.15
C GLU A 707 27.93 -7.50 -0.41
N LEU A 708 27.00 -6.59 -0.11
CA LEU A 708 25.59 -6.74 -0.47
C LEU A 708 25.39 -6.60 -1.99
N MET A 709 26.06 -5.62 -2.62
CA MET A 709 26.08 -5.45 -4.08
C MET A 709 26.54 -6.73 -4.79
N GLN A 710 27.68 -7.30 -4.38
CA GLN A 710 28.18 -8.57 -4.91
C GLN A 710 27.13 -9.67 -4.84
N GLN A 711 26.41 -9.77 -3.73
CA GLN A 711 25.37 -10.80 -3.58
C GLN A 711 24.19 -10.56 -4.53
N ILE A 712 23.77 -9.31 -4.71
CA ILE A 712 22.70 -8.98 -5.65
C ILE A 712 23.12 -9.37 -7.07
N LEU A 713 24.35 -9.10 -7.47
CA LEU A 713 24.86 -9.49 -8.79
C LEU A 713 24.90 -11.01 -8.96
N MET A 714 25.27 -11.78 -7.93
CA MET A 714 25.34 -13.25 -7.99
C MET A 714 23.96 -13.95 -8.02
N ASP A 715 22.94 -13.34 -7.43
CA ASP A 715 21.62 -13.97 -7.21
C ASP A 715 20.59 -13.60 -8.31
N ASN A 716 20.98 -12.85 -9.35
CA ASN A 716 20.07 -12.27 -10.34
C ASN A 716 20.67 -12.27 -11.75
N ASP A 717 19.81 -12.28 -12.78
CA ASP A 717 20.24 -12.23 -14.18
C ASP A 717 20.45 -10.79 -14.69
N ASN A 718 19.65 -9.87 -14.15
CA ASN A 718 19.68 -8.45 -14.52
C ASN A 718 19.62 -7.59 -13.25
N VAL A 719 20.29 -6.44 -13.28
CA VAL A 719 20.19 -5.42 -12.25
C VAL A 719 19.82 -4.07 -12.85
N MET A 720 18.86 -3.41 -12.21
CA MET A 720 18.52 -2.02 -12.46
C MET A 720 19.00 -1.18 -11.29
N ILE A 721 19.68 -0.08 -11.61
CA ILE A 721 20.24 0.87 -10.67
C ILE A 721 19.53 2.21 -10.85
N GLU A 722 19.14 2.84 -9.75
CA GLU A 722 18.70 4.24 -9.73
C GLU A 722 19.63 5.05 -8.84
N GLU A 723 19.80 6.32 -9.14
CA GLU A 723 20.44 7.26 -8.19
C GLU A 723 19.65 7.37 -6.87
N MET A 724 20.34 7.71 -5.77
CA MET A 724 19.65 8.11 -4.54
C MET A 724 19.23 9.58 -4.63
N LEU A 725 17.92 9.80 -4.81
CA LEU A 725 17.32 11.13 -4.87
C LEU A 725 16.02 11.20 -4.05
N PRO A 726 15.91 12.04 -3.00
CA PRO A 726 16.88 13.01 -2.50
C PRO A 726 18.18 12.36 -2.00
N GLY A 727 19.31 13.03 -2.22
CA GLY A 727 20.60 12.61 -1.68
C GLY A 727 20.76 12.93 -0.19
N PRO A 728 21.81 12.41 0.49
CA PRO A 728 22.00 12.56 1.94
C PRO A 728 22.00 14.01 2.46
N ASN A 729 22.52 14.95 1.67
CA ASN A 729 22.58 16.37 2.04
C ASN A 729 21.24 17.11 1.90
N HIS A 730 20.17 16.39 1.55
CA HIS A 730 18.84 16.95 1.33
C HIS A 730 17.74 16.21 2.12
N LEU A 731 18.13 15.53 3.21
CA LEU A 731 17.21 14.88 4.13
C LEU A 731 16.78 15.90 5.20
N TRP A 732 15.77 16.70 4.87
CA TRP A 732 15.31 17.81 5.70
C TRP A 732 14.57 17.38 6.97
N LEU A 733 14.02 16.16 7.01
CA LEU A 733 13.36 15.61 8.18
C LEU A 733 14.38 15.17 9.22
N THR A 734 14.37 15.79 10.39
CA THR A 734 15.32 15.47 11.48
C THR A 734 14.59 15.12 12.78
N SER A 735 15.29 14.41 13.66
CA SER A 735 14.85 14.03 15.02
C SER A 735 16.05 14.08 15.98
N ASN A 736 15.84 13.75 17.25
CA ASN A 736 16.94 13.55 18.21
C ASN A 736 17.92 12.43 17.82
N LYS A 737 17.58 11.58 16.85
CA LYS A 737 18.44 10.50 16.34
C LYS A 737 19.28 10.88 15.12
N GLY A 738 18.95 11.95 14.41
CA GLY A 738 19.55 12.30 13.12
C GLY A 738 18.49 12.53 12.03
N SER A 739 18.94 12.47 10.78
CA SER A 739 18.19 12.78 9.58
C SER A 739 17.49 11.55 9.01
N HIS A 740 16.30 11.71 8.47
CA HIS A 740 15.44 10.63 7.99
C HIS A 740 15.07 10.85 6.54
N SER A 741 15.04 9.76 5.78
CA SER A 741 14.33 9.80 4.50
C SER A 741 12.84 9.90 4.78
N CYS A 742 12.13 10.68 3.96
CA CYS A 742 10.69 10.78 4.04
C CYS A 742 10.05 11.01 2.68
N GLU A 743 8.83 10.51 2.52
CA GLU A 743 8.00 10.68 1.34
C GLU A 743 6.60 11.13 1.74
N LEU A 744 6.09 12.11 1.00
CA LEU A 744 4.75 12.66 1.13
C LEU A 744 3.80 11.86 0.25
N ARG A 745 2.70 11.40 0.84
CA ARG A 745 1.61 10.71 0.14
C ARG A 745 0.34 11.54 0.27
N MET A 746 -0.09 12.12 -0.84
CA MET A 746 -1.19 13.09 -0.90
C MET A 746 -2.10 12.77 -2.08
N GLY A 747 -3.41 12.85 -1.89
CA GLY A 747 -4.38 12.61 -2.96
C GLY A 747 -4.34 13.71 -4.02
N VAL A 748 -4.41 13.33 -5.29
CA VAL A 748 -4.59 14.24 -6.42
C VAL A 748 -5.75 13.75 -7.26
N TYR A 749 -6.54 14.69 -7.79
CA TYR A 749 -7.68 14.37 -8.62
C TYR A 749 -7.91 15.42 -9.70
N LYS A 750 -8.70 15.04 -10.69
CA LYS A 750 -9.22 15.92 -11.73
C LYS A 750 -10.69 15.57 -11.90
N ILE A 751 -11.56 16.58 -11.94
CA ILE A 751 -12.97 16.40 -12.31
C ILE A 751 -13.08 16.42 -13.83
N GLY A 752 -13.89 15.51 -14.37
CA GLY A 752 -14.13 15.39 -15.80
C GLY A 752 -14.71 16.67 -16.40
N THR A 753 -14.54 16.83 -17.71
CA THR A 753 -15.16 17.92 -18.47
C THR A 753 -16.21 17.33 -19.38
N LYS A 754 -17.47 17.76 -19.24
CA LYS A 754 -18.50 17.44 -20.23
C LYS A 754 -18.10 18.12 -21.54
N GLU A 755 -18.01 17.36 -22.62
CA GLU A 755 -18.02 17.98 -23.96
C GLU A 755 -19.39 18.65 -24.07
N GLU A 756 -19.42 19.98 -24.13
CA GLU A 756 -20.61 20.67 -24.61
C GLU A 756 -20.79 20.18 -26.05
N GLU A 757 -21.81 19.35 -26.31
CA GLU A 757 -22.26 19.12 -27.66
C GLU A 757 -22.64 20.48 -28.22
N ASP A 758 -21.76 21.05 -29.06
CA ASP A 758 -22.09 22.17 -29.93
C ASP A 758 -23.21 21.69 -30.86
N HIS A 759 -24.45 21.77 -30.37
CA HIS A 759 -25.65 21.66 -31.19
C HIS A 759 -25.70 22.90 -32.08
N VAL A 760 -25.12 22.76 -33.28
CA VAL A 760 -25.29 23.68 -34.42
C VAL A 760 -26.71 23.62 -34.95
#